data_AF-A0A953WKT3-F1
#
_entry.id   AF-A0A953WKT3-F1
#
_cell.length_a   1.000
_cell.length_b   1.000
_cell.length_c   1.000
_cell.angle_alpha   90.00
_cell.angle_beta   90.00
_cell.angle_gamma   90.00
#
_symmetry.space_group_name_H-M   'P 1'
#
loop_
_entity.id
_entity.type
_entity.pdbx_description
1 polymer ?
#
loop_
_entity_poly.entity_id
_entity_poly.type
_entity_poly.pdbx_seq_one_letter_code
_entity_poly.pdbx_strand_id
1 'polypeptide(L)'
;MSYAFRAAADRYSDLNLADLINAARKGDIGADRPLGRRARRSAKSQVADAGVIAALLGIQGCMTLGGGNPSVTSPDTPGGDTPGDTGGSGSSGSTSDDYPVHENVTTEIQASELLKDYSDAQSIKAIVSVENGTAMLHGTVVHFTPAEGFSGAAKITFTYLDSSGKAHRGEFEIFVDDDAATAHEHGSDGSGDHAGHDGGSMPGMDHSDMDMSNDPEHMAIMALVQTSDATHVAVKSGSWFDPSTWANGQVPGDGAKVVIPDGVTVAYDGESSASILTVRVDGELDFATDRDTFLEVDTMVVTATGRLTIGTEGNPVAANVEAVIQIADNGPIDVSWDPQLLSRGVISMGSVEISGAEKETFIKLAVDAMAGDKSMLLESAPDGWKVGDKVVLTGTHLGDDGTAAEGEARDDATTQDEVLVITKIVGNRVYFDHALQYNHDGARDDLMGYAANYTRNVRIQTEGGEATPVSERGHVMMMHSDDVDIRYAEFYELGRTDKSERAFDAADVNNITSDTNVKGRYALHLHHTGVSDIDDPAILYGNSVWGSPGWGFVQHDSNAILEDNAAYNVFGAAFVAETGNETGRWAHNIAIKSLGMNVSPKDGADFDAFDQARGGIGFWWEGRMVEAVDNVAAGMPGGHGFVYMSRIPLAEEIMVDPDGVSQGAKLRYLDGNYINEPNIAIFSGNEAIAAYHGLEVIKNGPQQNNDSRTVLEDFTAWEVARGVILQYTGHYTLTGLDLVATDNPGFDQIKLIGLWYQTNVFDVVVNDADISGFQRGVLLKHESLLDGITDFRYFFVDVNITGADTNYSGLLSQDKVLSGSALHDVTVSYHSSLGDIISGPDVPSDAPLILYGTKTDSLGTTETSTDWDPFVITYWSIRGAVEQNGYWKTSDGRLITLVEEYASDRATGHLEKFGLWVEVPSGMPLTPGVKYEGVRVTPEYHGIYDPDNAAPVAHNDTAHVGAGDSVVINVLANDMDPEGDDIDLSDIWSQHGRVVANDDGTVTYFADTHATGNEVFYYWVEDDQGNFTKAQVTVTIDA
;
A
#
# COMPACT_ATOMS: atom_id res chain seq x y z
N MET A 1 -20.05 5.99 64.08
CA MET A 1 -21.52 6.14 64.04
C MET A 1 -21.82 7.46 63.35
N SER A 2 -22.72 7.60 62.40
CA SER A 2 -23.57 6.66 61.66
C SER A 2 -24.32 7.49 60.61
N TYR A 3 -24.55 6.91 59.44
CA TYR A 3 -25.78 7.04 58.67
C TYR A 3 -26.30 8.45 58.32
N ALA A 4 -26.13 8.85 57.06
CA ALA A 4 -27.25 9.07 56.13
C ALA A 4 -26.74 9.67 54.79
N PHE A 5 -26.21 8.83 53.91
CA PHE A 5 -26.14 9.09 52.47
C PHE A 5 -26.46 7.77 51.73
N ARG A 6 -27.76 7.55 51.52
CA ARG A 6 -28.35 6.59 50.57
C ARG A 6 -29.79 7.05 50.32
N ALA A 7 -30.01 7.74 49.21
CA ALA A 7 -31.27 7.80 48.46
C ALA A 7 -31.20 8.90 47.37
N ALA A 8 -30.52 8.62 46.25
CA ALA A 8 -30.76 9.30 44.97
C ALA A 8 -30.21 8.48 43.78
N ALA A 9 -30.21 7.14 43.89
CA ALA A 9 -29.76 6.23 42.83
C ALA A 9 -30.87 5.28 42.31
N ASP A 10 -32.13 5.48 42.72
CA ASP A 10 -33.27 4.65 42.29
C ASP A 10 -34.43 5.51 41.80
N ARG A 11 -34.30 6.11 40.60
CA ARG A 11 -35.48 6.69 39.94
C ARG A 11 -35.47 6.76 38.41
N TYR A 12 -34.72 5.88 37.74
CA TYR A 12 -34.91 5.61 36.30
C TYR A 12 -34.66 4.13 35.93
N SER A 13 -34.94 3.20 36.85
CA SER A 13 -34.83 1.75 36.59
C SER A 13 -36.14 1.10 36.12
N ASP A 14 -37.25 1.82 36.00
CA ASP A 14 -38.56 1.25 35.64
C ASP A 14 -39.33 2.11 34.60
N LEU A 15 -38.74 2.39 33.44
CA LEU A 15 -39.52 2.75 32.25
C LEU A 15 -39.58 1.52 31.35
N ASN A 16 -40.77 0.94 31.21
CA ASN A 16 -40.97 -0.13 30.23
C ASN A 16 -41.05 0.48 28.82
N LEU A 17 -40.61 -0.29 27.82
CA LEU A 17 -40.53 0.06 26.40
C LEU A 17 -41.76 0.83 25.84
N ALA A 18 -42.96 0.59 26.38
CA ALA A 18 -44.19 1.25 25.99
C ALA A 18 -44.26 2.76 26.35
N ASP A 19 -43.56 3.20 27.40
CA ASP A 19 -43.56 4.61 27.81
C ASP A 19 -42.58 5.45 26.98
N LEU A 20 -41.45 4.86 26.55
CA LEU A 20 -40.50 5.45 25.60
C LEU A 20 -41.10 5.60 24.19
N ILE A 21 -41.85 4.59 23.73
CA ILE A 21 -42.56 4.65 22.44
C ILE A 21 -43.65 5.74 22.43
N ASN A 22 -44.30 5.98 23.57
CA ASN A 22 -45.31 7.04 23.70
C ASN A 22 -44.71 8.45 23.82
N ALA A 23 -43.48 8.59 24.32
CA ALA A 23 -42.75 9.86 24.35
C ALA A 23 -42.24 10.24 22.95
N ALA A 24 -41.68 9.28 22.20
CA ALA A 24 -41.25 9.46 20.81
C ALA A 24 -42.42 9.82 19.87
N ARG A 25 -43.61 9.23 20.08
CA ARG A 25 -44.83 9.56 19.31
C ARG A 25 -45.40 10.96 19.58
N LYS A 26 -44.95 11.68 20.60
CA LYS A 26 -45.48 13.00 20.98
C LYS A 26 -44.58 14.19 20.63
N GLY A 27 -43.36 13.96 20.15
CA GLY A 27 -42.49 15.03 19.64
C GLY A 27 -41.95 16.01 20.70
N ASP A 28 -41.84 15.60 21.96
CA ASP A 28 -41.53 16.50 23.10
C ASP A 28 -40.06 16.50 23.56
N ILE A 29 -39.09 16.11 22.72
CA ILE A 29 -37.65 16.26 23.05
C ILE A 29 -37.03 17.32 22.14
N GLY A 30 -36.98 18.56 22.63
CA GLY A 30 -36.29 19.67 21.98
C GLY A 30 -34.77 19.60 22.19
N ALA A 31 -34.03 19.85 21.12
CA ALA A 31 -32.59 20.04 21.11
C ALA A 31 -32.21 21.33 21.87
N ASP A 32 -31.55 21.17 23.03
CA ASP A 32 -30.63 22.17 23.60
C ASP A 32 -30.05 21.62 24.92
N ARG A 33 -28.99 20.80 24.80
CA ARG A 33 -27.89 20.58 25.76
C ARG A 33 -26.94 19.48 25.22
N PRO A 34 -25.61 19.62 25.39
CA PRO A 34 -24.65 18.68 24.81
C PRO A 34 -24.67 17.35 25.60
N LEU A 35 -24.91 16.25 24.89
CA LEU A 35 -24.76 14.88 25.39
C LEU A 35 -23.41 14.33 24.88
N GLY A 36 -22.65 13.64 25.74
CA GLY A 36 -21.33 13.07 25.39
C GLY A 36 -21.39 11.93 24.37
N ARG A 37 -20.26 11.68 23.67
CA ARG A 37 -20.08 10.76 22.50
C ARG A 37 -20.76 9.40 22.64
N ARG A 38 -20.75 8.77 23.83
CA ARG A 38 -21.41 7.45 24.07
C ARG A 38 -22.92 7.46 23.81
N ALA A 39 -23.60 8.59 24.02
CA ALA A 39 -25.02 8.75 23.73
C ALA A 39 -25.31 8.95 22.23
N ARG A 40 -24.35 9.46 21.44
CA ARG A 40 -24.47 9.62 19.98
C ARG A 40 -24.30 8.29 19.24
N ARG A 41 -23.30 7.47 19.61
CA ARG A 41 -23.13 6.10 19.05
C ARG A 41 -24.31 5.19 19.40
N SER A 42 -24.79 5.20 20.65
CA SER A 42 -25.96 4.41 21.05
C SER A 42 -27.28 4.86 20.41
N ALA A 43 -27.43 6.15 20.08
CA ALA A 43 -28.63 6.65 19.40
C ALA A 43 -28.64 6.33 17.90
N LYS A 44 -27.47 6.31 17.23
CA LYS A 44 -27.36 5.86 15.82
C LYS A 44 -27.63 4.35 15.69
N SER A 45 -27.11 3.51 16.59
CA SER A 45 -27.34 2.06 16.53
C SER A 45 -28.81 1.66 16.78
N GLN A 46 -29.53 2.36 17.66
CA GLN A 46 -30.93 2.01 17.97
C GLN A 46 -31.96 2.54 16.95
N VAL A 47 -31.60 3.50 16.11
CA VAL A 47 -32.46 3.98 15.02
C VAL A 47 -32.40 3.03 13.81
N ALA A 48 -31.28 2.35 13.59
CA ALA A 48 -31.13 1.30 12.57
C ALA A 48 -32.05 0.09 12.84
N ASP A 49 -32.11 -0.38 14.10
CA ASP A 49 -32.98 -1.51 14.51
C ASP A 49 -34.49 -1.21 14.36
N ALA A 50 -34.89 0.06 14.47
CA ALA A 50 -36.28 0.46 14.29
C ALA A 50 -36.72 0.47 12.81
N GLY A 51 -35.78 0.64 11.88
CA GLY A 51 -36.01 0.59 10.43
C GLY A 51 -36.28 -0.83 9.92
N VAL A 52 -35.58 -1.83 10.47
CA VAL A 52 -35.70 -3.24 10.09
C VAL A 52 -37.04 -3.85 10.50
N ILE A 53 -37.65 -3.38 11.60
CA ILE A 53 -38.94 -3.90 12.09
C ILE A 53 -40.15 -3.34 11.30
N ALA A 54 -40.00 -2.24 10.57
CA ALA A 54 -41.07 -1.66 9.75
C ALA A 54 -41.30 -2.38 8.41
N ALA A 55 -40.32 -3.13 7.90
CA ALA A 55 -40.43 -3.87 6.63
C ALA A 55 -41.10 -5.26 6.76
N LEU A 56 -41.36 -5.74 7.99
CA LEU A 56 -41.89 -7.09 8.25
C LEU A 56 -43.41 -7.17 8.52
N LEU A 57 -44.16 -6.09 8.30
CA LEU A 57 -45.62 -6.08 8.43
C LEU A 57 -46.30 -5.57 7.16
N GLY A 58 -46.26 -6.39 6.10
CA GLY A 58 -46.87 -6.00 4.83
C GLY A 58 -47.16 -7.14 3.85
N ILE A 59 -47.54 -8.35 4.28
CA ILE A 59 -47.97 -9.40 3.33
C ILE A 59 -49.25 -10.12 3.82
N GLN A 60 -50.37 -9.85 3.14
CA GLN A 60 -51.55 -10.73 3.12
C GLN A 60 -52.25 -10.73 1.75
N GLY A 61 -52.25 -11.92 1.11
CA GLY A 61 -53.23 -12.41 0.12
C GLY A 61 -52.87 -12.19 -1.37
N CYS A 62 -53.15 -13.08 -2.34
CA CYS A 62 -53.82 -14.38 -2.39
C CYS A 62 -53.61 -15.02 -3.81
N MET A 63 -53.45 -16.35 -3.91
CA MET A 63 -53.97 -17.35 -4.90
C MET A 63 -54.04 -17.01 -6.44
N THR A 64 -53.74 -17.84 -7.46
CA THR A 64 -53.79 -19.31 -7.67
C THR A 64 -53.29 -19.75 -9.08
N LEU A 65 -52.60 -20.92 -9.14
CA LEU A 65 -52.70 -22.13 -10.02
C LEU A 65 -52.49 -22.17 -11.57
N GLY A 66 -51.60 -23.11 -11.95
CA GLY A 66 -51.74 -24.09 -13.06
C GLY A 66 -50.64 -23.99 -14.13
N GLY A 67 -49.87 -25.00 -14.53
CA GLY A 67 -49.85 -26.45 -14.38
C GLY A 67 -49.49 -27.10 -15.75
N GLY A 68 -48.50 -28.00 -15.83
CA GLY A 68 -48.34 -28.89 -17.01
C GLY A 68 -46.91 -29.23 -17.46
N ASN A 69 -46.46 -30.43 -17.07
CA ASN A 69 -45.21 -31.17 -17.39
C ASN A 69 -45.29 -31.88 -18.80
N PRO A 70 -44.35 -32.74 -19.28
CA PRO A 70 -42.90 -32.56 -19.56
C PRO A 70 -42.33 -33.33 -20.80
N SER A 71 -41.00 -33.24 -21.00
CA SER A 71 -40.02 -34.36 -21.18
C SER A 71 -39.55 -34.91 -22.57
N VAL A 72 -38.25 -35.34 -22.57
CA VAL A 72 -37.56 -36.44 -23.34
C VAL A 72 -37.01 -36.05 -24.73
N THR A 73 -35.77 -36.31 -25.24
CA THR A 73 -34.56 -37.15 -24.96
C THR A 73 -33.39 -36.77 -25.92
N SER A 74 -32.15 -37.14 -25.56
CA SER A 74 -30.93 -37.29 -26.43
C SER A 74 -30.87 -38.72 -27.09
N PRO A 75 -29.82 -39.25 -27.80
CA PRO A 75 -28.59 -38.71 -28.44
C PRO A 75 -28.26 -39.31 -29.86
N ASP A 76 -27.07 -38.96 -30.38
CA ASP A 76 -26.11 -39.75 -31.23
C ASP A 76 -25.99 -39.58 -32.77
N THR A 77 -24.70 -39.51 -33.17
CA THR A 77 -23.96 -39.31 -34.45
C THR A 77 -23.88 -40.58 -35.36
N PRO A 78 -22.97 -40.82 -36.37
CA PRO A 78 -21.99 -40.03 -37.18
C PRO A 78 -21.90 -40.37 -38.72
N GLY A 79 -21.00 -39.68 -39.46
CA GLY A 79 -20.26 -40.15 -40.67
C GLY A 79 -20.74 -39.65 -42.04
N GLY A 80 -19.95 -39.33 -43.07
CA GLY A 80 -18.51 -39.37 -43.35
C GLY A 80 -18.27 -39.14 -44.87
N ASP A 81 -17.07 -38.65 -45.21
CA ASP A 81 -16.30 -38.70 -46.48
C ASP A 81 -16.52 -37.75 -47.69
N THR A 82 -15.38 -37.10 -48.00
CA THR A 82 -14.81 -36.29 -49.12
C THR A 82 -14.77 -37.00 -50.51
N PRO A 83 -14.21 -36.46 -51.65
CA PRO A 83 -13.30 -35.31 -51.84
C PRO A 83 -13.46 -34.42 -53.11
N GLY A 84 -12.73 -33.30 -53.15
CA GLY A 84 -12.50 -32.49 -54.36
C GLY A 84 -11.62 -31.26 -54.11
N ASP A 85 -10.33 -31.40 -54.43
CA ASP A 85 -9.22 -30.45 -54.31
C ASP A 85 -9.17 -29.41 -55.44
N THR A 86 -8.90 -28.13 -55.12
CA THR A 86 -8.06 -27.21 -55.92
C THR A 86 -7.51 -26.12 -55.00
N GLY A 87 -6.18 -26.08 -54.85
CA GLY A 87 -5.46 -25.17 -53.96
C GLY A 87 -5.34 -23.71 -54.42
N GLY A 88 -4.86 -22.91 -53.46
CA GLY A 88 -4.31 -21.57 -53.63
C GLY A 88 -3.39 -21.29 -52.43
N SER A 89 -2.10 -21.14 -52.70
CA SER A 89 -1.06 -20.77 -51.74
C SER A 89 -0.99 -19.25 -51.55
N GLY A 90 -0.92 -18.80 -50.31
CA GLY A 90 -0.46 -17.46 -49.93
C GLY A 90 -0.04 -17.50 -48.47
N SER A 91 1.27 -17.60 -48.21
CA SER A 91 1.88 -17.51 -46.88
C SER A 91 2.10 -16.05 -46.52
N SER A 92 1.40 -15.53 -45.53
CA SER A 92 1.83 -14.35 -44.76
C SER A 92 2.56 -14.87 -43.51
N GLY A 93 3.85 -14.56 -43.42
CA GLY A 93 4.65 -14.78 -42.21
C GLY A 93 4.87 -13.45 -41.52
N SER A 94 4.77 -13.45 -40.20
CA SER A 94 5.07 -12.33 -39.28
C SER A 94 6.58 -12.17 -39.08
N THR A 95 7.09 -10.94 -38.91
CA THR A 95 8.51 -10.64 -38.57
C THR A 95 8.65 -9.97 -37.19
N SER A 96 9.82 -10.11 -36.56
CA SER A 96 10.08 -9.81 -35.13
C SER A 96 10.69 -8.44 -34.82
N ASP A 97 10.27 -7.35 -35.47
CA ASP A 97 10.93 -6.04 -35.28
C ASP A 97 10.87 -5.51 -33.82
N ASP A 98 10.09 -6.15 -32.92
CA ASP A 98 9.89 -5.77 -31.51
C ASP A 98 10.54 -6.72 -30.46
N TYR A 99 11.37 -7.70 -30.86
CA TYR A 99 12.01 -8.64 -29.90
C TYR A 99 13.53 -8.74 -30.12
N PRO A 100 14.39 -8.22 -29.21
CA PRO A 100 15.83 -8.39 -29.31
C PRO A 100 16.20 -9.84 -28.99
N VAL A 101 16.51 -10.62 -30.02
CA VAL A 101 16.97 -12.00 -29.86
C VAL A 101 18.47 -12.04 -30.07
N HIS A 102 19.20 -12.27 -28.99
CA HIS A 102 20.65 -12.37 -29.00
C HIS A 102 21.11 -13.81 -29.25
N GLU A 103 22.27 -13.97 -29.89
CA GLU A 103 22.90 -15.27 -30.07
C GLU A 103 23.06 -15.99 -28.71
N ASN A 104 22.65 -17.27 -28.65
CA ASN A 104 22.77 -18.15 -27.47
C ASN A 104 21.88 -17.80 -26.26
N VAL A 105 20.91 -16.90 -26.39
CA VAL A 105 19.89 -16.61 -25.38
C VAL A 105 18.57 -17.29 -25.75
N THR A 106 17.85 -17.83 -24.77
CA THR A 106 16.48 -18.30 -25.00
C THR A 106 15.54 -17.13 -24.77
N THR A 107 14.79 -16.75 -25.81
CA THR A 107 13.82 -15.66 -25.78
C THR A 107 12.42 -16.22 -25.62
N GLU A 108 11.64 -15.64 -24.73
CA GLU A 108 10.23 -15.97 -24.55
C GLU A 108 9.37 -15.12 -25.48
N ILE A 109 8.49 -15.76 -26.23
CA ILE A 109 7.60 -15.08 -27.18
C ILE A 109 6.17 -15.51 -26.86
N GLN A 110 5.31 -14.57 -26.49
CA GLN A 110 3.91 -14.89 -26.25
C GLN A 110 3.27 -15.50 -27.51
N ALA A 111 2.42 -16.50 -27.33
CA ALA A 111 1.75 -17.18 -28.44
C ALA A 111 0.83 -16.22 -29.21
N SER A 112 0.27 -15.21 -28.54
CA SER A 112 -0.48 -14.10 -29.17
C SER A 112 0.35 -13.38 -30.24
N GLU A 113 1.65 -13.20 -30.03
CA GLU A 113 2.55 -12.54 -30.99
C GLU A 113 2.75 -13.34 -32.26
N LEU A 114 2.89 -14.65 -32.13
CA LEU A 114 2.93 -15.54 -33.28
C LEU A 114 1.59 -15.56 -34.02
N LEU A 115 0.49 -15.21 -33.35
CA LEU A 115 -0.87 -15.18 -33.88
C LEU A 115 -1.33 -13.82 -34.42
N LYS A 116 -0.53 -12.75 -34.27
CA LYS A 116 -0.94 -11.36 -34.59
C LYS A 116 -1.43 -11.14 -36.01
N ASP A 117 -0.88 -11.88 -36.97
CA ASP A 117 -1.29 -11.82 -38.38
C ASP A 117 -2.39 -12.82 -38.77
N TYR A 118 -2.90 -13.60 -37.80
CA TYR A 118 -3.89 -14.67 -37.97
C TYR A 118 -5.19 -14.32 -37.22
N SER A 119 -5.98 -13.41 -37.79
CA SER A 119 -7.14 -12.79 -37.13
C SER A 119 -8.29 -13.72 -36.72
N ASP A 120 -8.30 -14.99 -37.14
CA ASP A 120 -9.26 -16.01 -36.72
C ASP A 120 -8.69 -17.03 -35.72
N ALA A 121 -7.42 -16.90 -35.34
CA ALA A 121 -6.72 -17.79 -34.42
C ALA A 121 -7.08 -17.53 -32.96
N GLN A 122 -7.25 -18.61 -32.20
CA GLN A 122 -7.57 -18.57 -30.77
C GLN A 122 -6.40 -19.02 -29.89
N SER A 123 -5.57 -19.96 -30.39
CA SER A 123 -4.45 -20.52 -29.61
C SER A 123 -3.48 -21.28 -30.51
N ILE A 124 -2.20 -21.30 -30.16
CA ILE A 124 -1.23 -22.22 -30.77
C ILE A 124 -1.45 -23.62 -30.20
N LYS A 125 -1.58 -24.59 -31.09
CA LYS A 125 -1.77 -26.00 -30.76
C LYS A 125 -0.44 -26.74 -30.56
N ALA A 126 0.55 -26.47 -31.41
CA ALA A 126 1.87 -27.10 -31.36
C ALA A 126 2.88 -26.40 -32.27
N ILE A 127 4.15 -26.40 -31.88
CA ILE A 127 5.28 -26.11 -32.76
C ILE A 127 5.51 -27.31 -33.70
N VAL A 128 5.62 -27.04 -35.00
CA VAL A 128 5.76 -28.05 -36.06
C VAL A 128 7.22 -28.25 -36.46
N SER A 129 7.95 -27.15 -36.64
CA SER A 129 9.37 -27.15 -37.00
C SER A 129 9.99 -25.78 -36.75
N VAL A 130 11.29 -25.76 -36.47
CA VAL A 130 12.07 -24.53 -36.28
C VAL A 130 13.30 -24.59 -37.18
N GLU A 131 13.56 -23.51 -37.92
CA GLU A 131 14.78 -23.32 -38.72
C GLU A 131 15.72 -22.39 -37.96
N ASN A 132 17.00 -22.76 -37.87
CA ASN A 132 18.07 -22.01 -37.19
C ASN A 132 17.87 -21.78 -35.68
N GLY A 133 17.20 -22.72 -35.00
CA GLY A 133 17.02 -22.73 -33.55
C GLY A 133 16.18 -23.91 -33.06
N THR A 134 15.80 -23.88 -31.80
CA THR A 134 14.79 -24.74 -31.18
C THR A 134 13.67 -23.90 -30.59
N ALA A 135 12.44 -24.41 -30.57
CA ALA A 135 11.35 -23.74 -29.87
C ALA A 135 10.41 -24.74 -29.19
N MET A 136 9.95 -24.39 -28.00
CA MET A 136 9.00 -25.18 -27.21
C MET A 136 7.84 -24.29 -26.76
N LEU A 137 6.61 -24.81 -26.88
CA LEU A 137 5.41 -24.14 -26.39
C LEU A 137 5.09 -24.65 -24.98
N HIS A 138 5.08 -23.76 -23.99
CA HIS A 138 4.63 -23.99 -22.62
C HIS A 138 3.48 -23.04 -22.30
N GLY A 139 2.28 -23.59 -22.08
CA GLY A 139 1.07 -22.77 -21.90
C GLY A 139 0.83 -21.85 -23.11
N THR A 140 0.84 -20.54 -22.88
CA THR A 140 0.71 -19.49 -23.89
C THR A 140 2.05 -18.91 -24.33
N VAL A 141 3.20 -19.45 -23.93
CA VAL A 141 4.54 -18.92 -24.24
C VAL A 141 5.33 -19.87 -25.14
N VAL A 142 6.01 -19.32 -26.15
CA VAL A 142 6.96 -20.03 -27.01
C VAL A 142 8.38 -19.62 -26.63
N HIS A 143 9.12 -20.52 -25.98
CA HIS A 143 10.54 -20.32 -25.70
C HIS A 143 11.33 -20.66 -26.97
N PHE A 144 12.00 -19.69 -27.58
CA PHE A 144 12.83 -19.85 -28.76
C PHE A 144 14.32 -19.68 -28.42
N THR A 145 15.15 -20.63 -28.81
CA THR A 145 16.61 -20.58 -28.66
C THR A 145 17.26 -20.63 -30.04
N PRO A 146 18.05 -19.64 -30.47
CA PRO A 146 18.83 -19.70 -31.70
C PRO A 146 19.81 -20.88 -31.72
N ALA A 147 20.15 -21.38 -32.90
CA ALA A 147 21.25 -22.34 -33.03
C ALA A 147 22.58 -21.68 -32.63
N GLU A 148 23.46 -22.41 -31.96
CA GLU A 148 24.78 -21.90 -31.54
C GLU A 148 25.55 -21.30 -32.72
N GLY A 149 26.02 -20.05 -32.60
CA GLY A 149 26.73 -19.34 -33.68
C GLY A 149 25.85 -18.75 -34.78
N PHE A 150 24.52 -18.77 -34.65
CA PHE A 150 23.61 -18.29 -35.69
C PHE A 150 23.17 -16.85 -35.48
N SER A 151 23.45 -16.00 -36.47
CA SER A 151 22.87 -14.67 -36.64
C SER A 151 22.12 -14.57 -37.97
N GLY A 152 21.00 -13.84 -37.99
CA GLY A 152 20.09 -13.70 -39.12
C GLY A 152 18.67 -14.22 -38.84
N ALA A 153 17.88 -14.41 -39.90
CA ALA A 153 16.47 -14.83 -39.77
C ALA A 153 16.34 -16.33 -39.45
N ALA A 154 15.81 -16.64 -38.27
CA ALA A 154 15.28 -17.93 -37.88
C ALA A 154 13.76 -17.99 -38.10
N LYS A 155 13.19 -19.19 -38.22
CA LYS A 155 11.78 -19.35 -38.57
C LYS A 155 11.10 -20.42 -37.71
N ILE A 156 10.00 -20.04 -37.07
CA ILE A 156 9.14 -20.93 -36.29
C ILE A 156 7.91 -21.26 -37.14
N THR A 157 7.68 -22.54 -37.38
CA THR A 157 6.43 -23.04 -37.96
C THR A 157 5.60 -23.68 -36.86
N PHE A 158 4.32 -23.31 -36.77
CA PHE A 158 3.40 -23.84 -35.77
C PHE A 158 2.03 -24.18 -36.37
N THR A 159 1.19 -24.85 -35.60
CA THR A 159 -0.23 -25.01 -35.88
C THR A 159 -1.06 -24.26 -34.86
N TYR A 160 -2.14 -23.61 -35.28
CA TYR A 160 -3.07 -22.88 -34.42
C TYR A 160 -4.51 -23.35 -34.65
N LEU A 161 -5.39 -23.13 -33.68
CA LEU A 161 -6.83 -23.40 -33.79
C LEU A 161 -7.59 -22.13 -34.15
N ASP A 162 -8.50 -22.21 -35.13
CA ASP A 162 -9.45 -21.12 -35.39
C ASP A 162 -10.62 -21.10 -34.39
N SER A 163 -11.46 -20.07 -34.46
CA SER A 163 -12.70 -19.94 -33.68
C SER A 163 -13.71 -21.11 -33.82
N SER A 164 -13.54 -21.98 -34.81
CA SER A 164 -14.33 -23.21 -35.01
C SER A 164 -13.67 -24.47 -34.43
N GLY A 165 -12.47 -24.34 -33.85
CA GLY A 165 -11.65 -25.44 -33.31
C GLY A 165 -10.90 -26.23 -34.37
N LYS A 166 -10.78 -25.71 -35.61
CA LYS A 166 -10.05 -26.36 -36.71
C LYS A 166 -8.59 -25.91 -36.72
N ALA A 167 -7.67 -26.86 -36.91
CA ALA A 167 -6.24 -26.57 -36.93
C ALA A 167 -5.76 -26.06 -38.30
N HIS A 168 -5.02 -24.95 -38.30
CA HIS A 168 -4.34 -24.34 -39.44
C HIS A 168 -2.84 -24.21 -39.15
N ARG A 169 -2.04 -23.83 -40.15
CA ARG A 169 -0.57 -23.70 -40.04
C ARG A 169 -0.17 -22.24 -40.14
N GLY A 170 0.68 -21.79 -39.22
CA GLY A 170 1.27 -20.45 -39.19
C GLY A 170 2.79 -20.49 -39.23
N GLU A 171 3.40 -19.37 -39.62
CA GLU A 171 4.84 -19.17 -39.72
C GLU A 171 5.22 -17.79 -39.13
N PHE A 172 6.28 -17.78 -38.34
CA PHE A 172 6.83 -16.58 -37.71
C PHE A 172 8.34 -16.53 -37.97
N GLU A 173 8.83 -15.43 -38.50
CA GLU A 173 10.25 -15.18 -38.75
C GLU A 173 10.80 -14.27 -37.66
N ILE A 174 11.93 -14.66 -37.08
CA ILE A 174 12.60 -13.98 -35.98
C ILE A 174 14.04 -13.65 -36.36
N PHE A 175 14.50 -12.42 -36.10
CA PHE A 175 15.85 -12.00 -36.44
C PHE A 175 16.78 -12.09 -35.23
N VAL A 176 17.92 -12.79 -35.37
CA VAL A 176 18.93 -12.98 -34.32
C VAL A 176 20.14 -12.09 -34.61
N ASP A 177 20.53 -11.23 -33.67
CA ASP A 177 21.66 -10.29 -33.82
C ASP A 177 22.99 -10.82 -33.23
N ASP A 178 24.12 -10.35 -33.78
CA ASP A 178 25.50 -10.79 -33.46
C ASP A 178 26.21 -9.95 -32.38
N ASP A 179 25.59 -8.87 -31.89
CA ASP A 179 26.26 -7.87 -31.05
C ASP A 179 26.58 -8.39 -29.63
N ALA A 180 27.72 -9.07 -29.54
CA ALA A 180 28.47 -9.25 -28.30
C ALA A 180 29.26 -7.97 -27.97
N ALA A 181 28.86 -7.29 -26.90
CA ALA A 181 29.64 -6.33 -26.10
C ALA A 181 30.96 -5.81 -26.71
N THR A 182 30.97 -4.57 -27.22
CA THR A 182 32.22 -3.79 -27.38
C THR A 182 32.29 -2.65 -26.38
N ALA A 183 32.72 -2.99 -25.16
CA ALA A 183 33.22 -2.03 -24.20
C ALA A 183 34.52 -1.39 -24.75
N HIS A 184 34.44 -0.11 -25.14
CA HIS A 184 35.62 0.68 -25.43
C HIS A 184 36.15 1.33 -24.14
N GLU A 185 37.36 0.93 -23.75
CA GLU A 185 38.18 1.59 -22.73
C GLU A 185 38.31 3.10 -22.99
N HIS A 186 37.99 3.93 -22.00
CA HIS A 186 38.72 5.18 -21.73
C HIS A 186 38.74 5.44 -20.23
N GLY A 187 39.95 5.51 -19.69
CA GLY A 187 40.22 5.52 -18.26
C GLY A 187 40.12 6.88 -17.56
N SER A 188 40.20 6.76 -16.24
CA SER A 188 40.44 7.74 -15.19
C SER A 188 40.87 9.16 -15.60
N ASP A 189 40.10 10.14 -15.14
CA ASP A 189 40.58 11.26 -14.33
C ASP A 189 39.41 12.07 -13.75
N GLY A 190 39.40 12.24 -12.43
CA GLY A 190 38.53 13.20 -11.76
C GLY A 190 39.00 14.63 -11.99
N SER A 191 38.06 15.57 -12.11
CA SER A 191 37.99 16.84 -11.37
C SER A 191 37.03 17.83 -12.04
N GLY A 192 36.16 18.42 -11.22
CA GLY A 192 35.97 19.87 -11.13
C GLY A 192 35.23 20.60 -12.26
N ASP A 193 34.11 21.21 -11.86
CA ASP A 193 33.50 22.44 -12.38
C ASP A 193 33.03 22.44 -13.86
N HIS A 194 31.71 22.54 -14.06
CA HIS A 194 31.11 23.75 -14.62
C HIS A 194 29.57 23.72 -14.59
N ALA A 195 29.00 24.77 -14.03
CA ALA A 195 27.61 25.17 -14.16
C ALA A 195 27.23 25.49 -15.62
N GLY A 196 25.99 25.20 -16.00
CA GLY A 196 25.34 25.77 -17.18
C GLY A 196 24.27 24.86 -17.79
N HIS A 197 23.01 25.30 -17.69
CA HIS A 197 21.84 24.80 -18.39
C HIS A 197 22.10 24.15 -19.76
N ASP A 198 21.52 22.97 -19.97
CA ASP A 198 20.49 22.82 -21.00
C ASP A 198 19.49 21.75 -20.55
N GLY A 199 18.21 22.10 -20.64
CA GLY A 199 17.09 21.24 -20.32
C GLY A 199 16.88 20.20 -21.40
N GLY A 200 16.67 18.96 -20.97
CA GLY A 200 16.45 17.80 -21.82
C GLY A 200 16.34 16.58 -20.94
N SER A 201 15.28 16.53 -20.13
CA SER A 201 14.87 15.34 -19.40
C SER A 201 14.70 14.21 -20.40
N MET A 202 15.46 13.13 -20.25
CA MET A 202 15.15 11.87 -20.93
C MET A 202 13.90 11.27 -20.27
N PRO A 203 12.95 10.74 -21.05
CA PRO A 203 11.69 10.19 -20.53
C PRO A 203 11.93 8.86 -19.80
N GLY A 204 10.99 8.51 -18.92
CA GLY A 204 11.04 7.37 -18.04
C GLY A 204 11.36 6.08 -18.78
N MET A 205 12.33 5.32 -18.24
CA MET A 205 12.35 3.89 -18.48
C MET A 205 11.23 3.30 -17.61
N ASP A 206 10.33 2.60 -18.27
CA ASP A 206 9.38 1.71 -17.64
C ASP A 206 10.15 0.71 -16.75
N HIS A 207 9.92 0.79 -15.44
CA HIS A 207 10.58 -0.07 -14.46
C HIS A 207 9.99 -1.49 -14.42
N SER A 208 8.91 -1.77 -15.18
CA SER A 208 8.34 -3.12 -15.31
C SER A 208 9.11 -4.02 -16.30
N ASP A 209 9.96 -3.44 -17.16
CA ASP A 209 10.62 -4.13 -18.28
C ASP A 209 12.17 -4.18 -18.15
N MET A 210 12.72 -4.01 -16.94
CA MET A 210 14.13 -4.36 -16.73
C MET A 210 14.27 -5.88 -16.78
N ASP A 211 15.12 -6.37 -17.69
CA ASP A 211 15.69 -7.71 -17.62
C ASP A 211 16.51 -7.84 -16.32
N MET A 212 15.80 -8.09 -15.22
CA MET A 212 16.30 -8.15 -13.85
C MET A 212 17.25 -9.33 -13.63
N SER A 213 17.40 -10.23 -14.62
CA SER A 213 18.45 -11.25 -14.61
C SER A 213 19.86 -10.66 -14.68
N ASN A 214 19.98 -9.41 -15.14
CA ASN A 214 21.24 -8.65 -15.17
C ASN A 214 21.41 -7.69 -13.98
N ASP A 215 20.49 -7.70 -13.01
CA ASP A 215 20.64 -6.91 -11.79
C ASP A 215 21.86 -7.39 -10.96
N PRO A 216 22.77 -6.51 -10.51
CA PRO A 216 23.96 -6.89 -9.76
C PRO A 216 23.67 -7.65 -8.45
N GLU A 217 22.59 -7.31 -7.73
CA GLU A 217 22.18 -7.97 -6.49
C GLU A 217 21.56 -9.34 -6.78
N HIS A 218 20.71 -9.44 -7.82
CA HIS A 218 20.20 -10.73 -8.32
C HIS A 218 21.37 -11.70 -8.60
N MET A 219 22.34 -11.24 -9.38
CA MET A 219 23.50 -12.04 -9.77
C MET A 219 24.36 -12.44 -8.57
N ALA A 220 24.49 -11.56 -7.56
CA ALA A 220 25.21 -11.86 -6.34
C ALA A 220 24.51 -12.92 -5.48
N ILE A 221 23.18 -12.86 -5.34
CA ILE A 221 22.40 -13.88 -4.63
C ILE A 221 22.55 -15.23 -5.33
N MET A 222 22.42 -15.28 -6.66
CA MET A 222 22.57 -16.51 -7.42
C MET A 222 23.99 -17.08 -7.34
N ALA A 223 25.01 -16.25 -7.13
CA ALA A 223 26.38 -16.69 -6.88
C ALA A 223 26.56 -17.40 -5.52
N LEU A 224 25.71 -17.13 -4.53
CA LEU A 224 25.72 -17.83 -3.24
C LEU A 224 25.31 -19.31 -3.38
N VAL A 225 24.46 -19.61 -4.37
CA VAL A 225 23.76 -20.89 -4.52
C VAL A 225 23.99 -21.57 -5.88
N GLN A 226 25.24 -21.58 -6.36
CA GLN A 226 25.59 -22.21 -7.63
C GLN A 226 25.27 -23.71 -7.64
N THR A 227 24.58 -24.17 -8.69
CA THR A 227 24.22 -25.59 -8.83
C THR A 227 25.43 -26.51 -8.98
N SER A 228 26.56 -25.99 -9.50
CA SER A 228 27.82 -26.73 -9.60
C SER A 228 28.44 -27.09 -8.25
N ASP A 229 28.07 -26.35 -7.20
CA ASP A 229 28.54 -26.56 -5.83
C ASP A 229 27.64 -27.52 -5.04
N ALA A 230 26.52 -27.94 -5.62
CA ALA A 230 25.52 -28.76 -4.94
C ALA A 230 26.10 -30.10 -4.47
N THR A 231 25.91 -30.37 -3.18
CA THR A 231 26.26 -31.66 -2.55
C THR A 231 25.09 -32.64 -2.60
N HIS A 232 23.87 -32.10 -2.64
CA HIS A 232 22.61 -32.82 -2.67
C HIS A 232 21.72 -32.18 -3.73
N VAL A 233 21.31 -32.96 -4.72
CA VAL A 233 20.39 -32.54 -5.77
C VAL A 233 19.20 -33.49 -5.74
N ALA A 234 17.98 -32.96 -5.64
CA ALA A 234 16.77 -33.77 -5.71
C ALA A 234 16.63 -34.34 -7.14
N VAL A 235 16.33 -35.63 -7.26
CA VAL A 235 16.21 -36.34 -8.56
C VAL A 235 14.77 -36.78 -8.87
N LYS A 236 13.85 -36.59 -7.93
CA LYS A 236 12.43 -36.86 -8.06
C LYS A 236 11.67 -36.13 -6.94
N SER A 237 10.39 -35.88 -7.15
CA SER A 237 9.53 -35.37 -6.08
C SER A 237 9.38 -36.40 -4.96
N GLY A 238 9.35 -35.94 -3.71
CA GLY A 238 9.30 -36.80 -2.53
C GLY A 238 9.68 -36.10 -1.23
N SER A 239 9.73 -36.86 -0.14
CA SER A 239 10.13 -36.34 1.18
C SER A 239 11.61 -35.95 1.20
N TRP A 240 11.92 -34.83 1.87
CA TRP A 240 13.28 -34.41 2.20
C TRP A 240 14.04 -35.51 2.97
N PHE A 241 13.32 -36.27 3.79
CA PHE A 241 13.88 -37.30 4.67
C PHE A 241 13.96 -38.69 4.02
N ASP A 242 13.58 -38.83 2.74
CA ASP A 242 13.79 -40.06 1.97
C ASP A 242 15.14 -39.99 1.23
N PRO A 243 16.12 -40.87 1.53
CA PRO A 243 17.39 -40.90 0.82
C PRO A 243 17.25 -41.07 -0.69
N SER A 244 16.16 -41.66 -1.18
CA SER A 244 15.90 -41.86 -2.60
C SER A 244 15.45 -40.60 -3.35
N THR A 245 15.11 -39.52 -2.64
CA THR A 245 14.89 -38.17 -3.21
C THR A 245 16.19 -37.58 -3.74
N TRP A 246 17.34 -37.94 -3.16
CA TRP A 246 18.62 -37.28 -3.40
C TRP A 246 19.56 -38.10 -4.30
N ALA A 247 20.24 -37.42 -5.23
CA ALA A 247 21.14 -38.04 -6.21
C ALA A 247 22.24 -38.92 -5.61
N ASN A 248 22.76 -38.52 -4.43
CA ASN A 248 23.81 -39.23 -3.70
C ASN A 248 23.27 -40.35 -2.78
N GLY A 249 21.94 -40.52 -2.70
CA GLY A 249 21.30 -41.51 -1.84
C GLY A 249 21.42 -41.22 -0.35
N GLN A 250 21.66 -39.96 0.06
CA GLN A 250 21.77 -39.50 1.45
C GLN A 250 20.85 -38.31 1.69
N VAL A 251 20.25 -38.25 2.88
CA VAL A 251 19.48 -37.07 3.31
C VAL A 251 20.46 -35.93 3.62
N PRO A 252 20.18 -34.67 3.23
CA PRO A 252 21.00 -33.51 3.57
C PRO A 252 21.29 -33.43 5.06
N GLY A 253 22.57 -33.23 5.41
CA GLY A 253 23.05 -33.05 6.78
C GLY A 253 23.96 -31.83 6.89
N ASP A 254 24.74 -31.73 7.97
CA ASP A 254 25.59 -30.56 8.26
C ASP A 254 26.45 -30.11 7.07
N GLY A 255 26.39 -28.81 6.76
CA GLY A 255 27.13 -28.18 5.67
C GLY A 255 26.63 -28.55 4.27
N ALA A 256 25.48 -29.20 4.14
CA ALA A 256 24.92 -29.52 2.83
C ALA A 256 24.59 -28.25 2.04
N LYS A 257 24.95 -28.28 0.76
CA LYS A 257 24.46 -27.38 -0.29
C LYS A 257 23.42 -28.14 -1.10
N VAL A 258 22.16 -27.73 -0.99
CA VAL A 258 20.97 -28.44 -1.51
C VAL A 258 20.42 -27.70 -2.72
N VAL A 259 20.06 -28.44 -3.77
CA VAL A 259 19.31 -27.94 -4.93
C VAL A 259 18.06 -28.77 -5.14
N ILE A 260 16.92 -28.10 -5.25
CA ILE A 260 15.63 -28.64 -5.68
C ILE A 260 15.38 -28.11 -7.10
N PRO A 261 15.61 -28.92 -8.16
CA PRO A 261 15.48 -28.45 -9.54
C PRO A 261 14.05 -28.14 -9.94
N ASP A 262 13.89 -27.36 -11.01
CA ASP A 262 12.60 -27.13 -11.67
C ASP A 262 11.85 -28.45 -11.97
N GLY A 263 10.52 -28.43 -11.80
CA GLY A 263 9.64 -29.59 -11.93
C GLY A 263 9.77 -30.65 -10.82
N VAL A 264 10.54 -30.39 -9.76
CA VAL A 264 10.67 -31.27 -8.58
C VAL A 264 10.06 -30.61 -7.34
N THR A 265 9.14 -31.31 -6.69
CA THR A 265 8.53 -30.90 -5.41
C THR A 265 9.13 -31.72 -4.28
N VAL A 266 9.79 -31.07 -3.33
CA VAL A 266 10.31 -31.71 -2.12
C VAL A 266 9.44 -31.34 -0.93
N ALA A 267 8.87 -32.36 -0.29
CA ALA A 267 8.10 -32.19 0.95
C ALA A 267 9.06 -32.17 2.15
N TYR A 268 9.10 -31.07 2.89
CA TYR A 268 9.76 -30.96 4.18
C TYR A 268 8.80 -31.42 5.29
N ASP A 269 8.83 -32.72 5.62
CA ASP A 269 7.82 -33.40 6.44
C ASP A 269 8.36 -34.00 7.75
N GLY A 270 9.33 -33.32 8.36
CA GLY A 270 9.94 -33.70 9.63
C GLY A 270 10.88 -32.63 10.20
N GLU A 271 11.64 -33.01 11.22
CA GLU A 271 12.54 -32.12 11.96
C GLU A 271 14.01 -32.53 11.77
N SER A 272 14.88 -31.56 11.50
CA SER A 272 16.33 -31.75 11.38
C SER A 272 17.09 -30.59 12.01
N SER A 273 17.89 -30.88 13.04
CA SER A 273 18.86 -29.92 13.61
C SER A 273 20.20 -29.92 12.87
N ALA A 274 20.23 -30.41 11.62
CA ALA A 274 21.45 -30.38 10.83
C ALA A 274 21.59 -28.98 10.23
N SER A 275 22.73 -28.33 10.44
CA SER A 275 22.96 -26.98 9.94
C SER A 275 23.24 -27.00 8.44
N ILE A 276 22.20 -26.73 7.63
CA ILE A 276 22.30 -26.73 6.17
C ILE A 276 22.97 -25.43 5.71
N LEU A 277 23.98 -25.51 4.84
CA LEU A 277 24.69 -24.31 4.39
C LEU A 277 23.88 -23.52 3.36
N THR A 278 23.40 -24.19 2.31
CA THR A 278 22.52 -23.54 1.33
C THR A 278 21.36 -24.42 0.89
N VAL A 279 20.21 -23.80 0.64
CA VAL A 279 19.07 -24.41 -0.03
C VAL A 279 18.67 -23.55 -1.22
N ARG A 280 18.81 -24.08 -2.42
CA ARG A 280 18.30 -23.48 -3.66
C ARG A 280 17.02 -24.18 -4.09
N VAL A 281 15.96 -23.43 -4.31
CA VAL A 281 14.67 -23.92 -4.77
C VAL A 281 14.38 -23.35 -6.16
N ASP A 282 14.59 -24.16 -7.20
CA ASP A 282 14.17 -23.88 -8.57
C ASP A 282 12.80 -24.50 -8.89
N GLY A 283 12.43 -25.58 -8.19
CA GLY A 283 11.11 -26.22 -8.21
C GLY A 283 10.28 -25.82 -7.00
N GLU A 284 9.83 -26.78 -6.18
CA GLU A 284 8.96 -26.48 -5.03
C GLU A 284 9.50 -27.09 -3.73
N LEU A 285 9.43 -26.33 -2.64
CA LEU A 285 9.69 -26.78 -1.27
C LEU A 285 8.44 -26.59 -0.41
N ASP A 286 7.81 -27.70 -0.03
CA ASP A 286 6.52 -27.70 0.68
C ASP A 286 6.66 -28.23 2.10
N PHE A 287 6.34 -27.42 3.10
CA PHE A 287 6.34 -27.84 4.50
C PHE A 287 5.04 -28.55 4.87
N ALA A 288 5.14 -29.61 5.66
CA ALA A 288 3.97 -30.32 6.15
C ALA A 288 3.14 -29.45 7.11
N THR A 289 1.83 -29.41 6.91
CA THR A 289 0.89 -28.63 7.75
C THR A 289 0.30 -29.44 8.92
N ASP A 290 0.54 -30.75 8.94
CA ASP A 290 -0.10 -31.73 9.83
C ASP A 290 0.81 -32.29 10.93
N ARG A 291 2.08 -31.86 10.97
CA ARG A 291 3.11 -32.30 11.91
C ARG A 291 4.22 -31.27 12.05
N ASP A 292 4.93 -31.33 13.15
CA ASP A 292 6.02 -30.39 13.42
C ASP A 292 7.13 -30.51 12.37
N THR A 293 7.65 -29.36 11.94
CA THR A 293 8.80 -29.25 11.04
C THR A 293 9.83 -28.27 11.60
N PHE A 294 11.11 -28.60 11.43
CA PHE A 294 12.22 -27.77 11.89
C PHE A 294 13.37 -27.87 10.89
N LEU A 295 13.68 -26.77 10.21
CA LEU A 295 14.82 -26.62 9.30
C LEU A 295 15.80 -25.62 9.87
N GLU A 296 17.03 -26.06 10.11
CA GLU A 296 18.16 -25.16 10.39
C GLU A 296 18.97 -24.92 9.11
N VAL A 297 19.05 -23.67 8.67
CA VAL A 297 19.69 -23.29 7.40
C VAL A 297 20.43 -21.98 7.55
N ASP A 298 21.61 -21.84 6.94
CA ASP A 298 22.26 -20.54 6.82
C ASP A 298 21.54 -19.71 5.73
N THR A 299 21.62 -20.11 4.46
CA THR A 299 21.02 -19.36 3.35
C THR A 299 20.01 -20.18 2.55
N MET A 300 18.77 -19.70 2.43
CA MET A 300 17.78 -20.23 1.51
C MET A 300 17.52 -19.22 0.39
N VAL A 301 17.56 -19.69 -0.86
CA VAL A 301 17.23 -18.91 -2.06
C VAL A 301 16.14 -19.65 -2.84
N VAL A 302 14.97 -19.04 -2.93
CA VAL A 302 13.91 -19.43 -3.88
C VAL A 302 14.13 -18.62 -5.14
N THR A 303 14.34 -19.28 -6.27
CA THR A 303 14.63 -18.59 -7.53
C THR A 303 13.34 -18.11 -8.19
N ALA A 304 13.42 -17.35 -9.28
CA ALA A 304 12.24 -16.82 -9.98
C ALA A 304 11.26 -17.90 -10.47
N THR A 305 11.71 -19.13 -10.68
CA THR A 305 10.83 -20.26 -11.03
C THR A 305 10.40 -21.08 -9.82
N GLY A 306 11.01 -20.82 -8.66
CA GLY A 306 10.83 -21.60 -7.46
C GLY A 306 9.58 -21.19 -6.68
N ARG A 307 9.11 -22.12 -5.85
CA ARG A 307 8.04 -21.88 -4.87
C ARG A 307 8.40 -22.39 -3.48
N LEU A 308 8.15 -21.57 -2.48
CA LEU A 308 8.17 -21.98 -1.07
C LEU A 308 6.75 -21.96 -0.50
N THR A 309 6.30 -23.10 0.02
CA THR A 309 4.98 -23.24 0.65
C THR A 309 5.13 -23.66 2.12
N ILE A 310 4.59 -22.87 3.05
CA ILE A 310 4.45 -23.23 4.48
C ILE A 310 3.00 -23.05 4.89
N GLY A 311 2.16 -24.00 4.48
CA GLY A 311 0.70 -23.82 4.53
C GLY A 311 0.21 -22.86 3.45
N THR A 312 -1.12 -22.85 3.26
CA THR A 312 -1.83 -21.98 2.33
C THR A 312 -3.04 -21.38 3.03
N GLU A 313 -3.63 -20.29 2.54
CA GLU A 313 -4.84 -19.72 3.17
C GLU A 313 -5.97 -20.77 3.28
N GLY A 314 -6.14 -21.60 2.25
CA GLY A 314 -7.11 -22.70 2.26
C GLY A 314 -6.70 -23.95 3.07
N ASN A 315 -5.44 -24.07 3.48
CA ASN A 315 -4.89 -25.18 4.26
C ASN A 315 -3.70 -24.70 5.12
N PRO A 316 -3.94 -23.90 6.16
CA PRO A 316 -2.89 -23.35 6.99
C PRO A 316 -2.20 -24.43 7.83
N VAL A 317 -1.01 -24.15 8.35
CA VAL A 317 -0.34 -24.99 9.35
C VAL A 317 -1.25 -25.12 10.58
N ALA A 318 -1.59 -26.35 10.96
CA ALA A 318 -2.56 -26.60 12.02
C ALA A 318 -2.15 -25.95 13.35
N ALA A 319 -3.09 -25.37 14.10
CA ALA A 319 -2.81 -24.57 15.31
C ALA A 319 -2.02 -25.27 16.43
N ASN A 320 -1.94 -26.60 16.40
CA ASN A 320 -1.19 -27.44 17.34
C ASN A 320 0.10 -28.04 16.76
N VAL A 321 0.52 -27.55 15.59
CA VAL A 321 1.71 -27.95 14.84
C VAL A 321 2.60 -26.73 14.68
N GLU A 322 3.91 -26.91 14.84
CA GLU A 322 4.91 -25.86 14.65
C GLU A 322 5.69 -26.08 13.34
N ALA A 323 5.89 -25.03 12.54
CA ALA A 323 6.77 -25.03 11.38
C ALA A 323 7.84 -23.96 11.55
N VAL A 324 9.10 -24.38 11.70
CA VAL A 324 10.20 -23.48 12.05
C VAL A 324 11.31 -23.53 11.00
N ILE A 325 11.66 -22.36 10.48
CA ILE A 325 12.93 -22.12 9.80
C ILE A 325 13.83 -21.35 10.77
N GLN A 326 14.89 -21.99 11.24
CA GLN A 326 15.91 -21.35 12.05
C GLN A 326 17.10 -20.98 11.17
N ILE A 327 17.44 -19.69 11.14
CA ILE A 327 18.63 -19.20 10.48
C ILE A 327 19.84 -19.52 11.37
N ALA A 328 20.74 -20.36 10.85
CA ALA A 328 21.91 -20.84 11.58
C ALA A 328 22.91 -19.71 11.87
N ASP A 329 23.42 -19.64 13.10
CA ASP A 329 24.55 -18.80 13.46
C ASP A 329 25.85 -19.60 13.31
N ASN A 330 26.40 -19.56 12.10
CA ASN A 330 27.70 -20.18 11.80
C ASN A 330 28.90 -19.28 12.18
N GLY A 331 28.70 -18.25 13.01
CA GLY A 331 29.67 -17.21 13.34
C GLY A 331 29.82 -16.18 12.21
N PRO A 332 30.95 -15.44 12.15
CA PRO A 332 31.17 -14.39 11.17
C PRO A 332 30.99 -14.84 9.70
N ILE A 333 30.28 -14.04 8.90
CA ILE A 333 30.05 -14.30 7.46
C ILE A 333 31.40 -14.34 6.70
N ASP A 334 31.57 -15.36 5.85
CA ASP A 334 32.72 -15.47 4.96
C ASP A 334 32.58 -14.50 3.78
N VAL A 335 33.17 -13.32 3.91
CA VAL A 335 33.17 -12.27 2.86
C VAL A 335 33.87 -12.66 1.56
N SER A 336 34.59 -13.79 1.51
CA SER A 336 35.14 -14.31 0.26
C SER A 336 34.10 -15.11 -0.54
N TRP A 337 33.10 -15.66 0.14
CA TRP A 337 31.94 -16.30 -0.46
C TRP A 337 30.82 -15.29 -0.72
N ASP A 338 30.59 -14.39 0.25
CA ASP A 338 29.53 -13.40 0.23
C ASP A 338 30.10 -11.97 0.40
N PRO A 339 30.61 -11.36 -0.68
CA PRO A 339 31.24 -10.05 -0.62
C PRO A 339 30.27 -8.90 -0.37
N GLN A 340 28.95 -9.14 -0.47
CA GLN A 340 27.90 -8.13 -0.26
C GLN A 340 27.06 -8.37 1.01
N LEU A 341 27.45 -9.37 1.82
CA LEU A 341 26.74 -9.76 3.04
C LEU A 341 25.25 -10.05 2.80
N LEU A 342 24.91 -10.71 1.69
CA LEU A 342 23.55 -11.11 1.30
C LEU A 342 23.08 -12.42 1.95
N SER A 343 24.00 -13.33 2.25
CA SER A 343 23.76 -14.67 2.81
C SER A 343 23.04 -14.64 4.16
N ARG A 344 22.82 -15.81 4.78
CA ARG A 344 22.20 -15.94 6.09
C ARG A 344 20.80 -15.33 6.17
N GLY A 345 19.82 -16.04 5.63
CA GLY A 345 18.45 -15.57 5.54
C GLY A 345 17.57 -16.42 4.62
N VAL A 346 16.30 -16.03 4.51
CA VAL A 346 15.37 -16.53 3.49
C VAL A 346 15.21 -15.44 2.44
N ILE A 347 15.65 -15.74 1.22
CA ILE A 347 15.62 -14.81 0.09
C ILE A 347 14.76 -15.45 -0.99
N SER A 348 13.74 -14.75 -1.47
CA SER A 348 12.89 -15.25 -2.56
C SER A 348 12.88 -14.29 -3.74
N MET A 349 13.04 -14.83 -4.94
CA MET A 349 12.75 -14.17 -6.21
C MET A 349 11.51 -14.76 -6.90
N GLY A 350 10.90 -15.78 -6.30
CA GLY A 350 9.72 -16.47 -6.83
C GLY A 350 8.60 -16.55 -5.80
N SER A 351 7.64 -17.42 -6.06
CA SER A 351 6.39 -17.54 -5.31
C SER A 351 6.62 -17.94 -3.85
N VAL A 352 6.02 -17.20 -2.92
CA VAL A 352 6.04 -17.51 -1.48
C VAL A 352 4.62 -17.51 -0.94
N GLU A 353 4.21 -18.65 -0.40
CA GLU A 353 2.95 -18.76 0.33
C GLU A 353 3.21 -19.34 1.72
N ILE A 354 2.90 -18.56 2.75
CA ILE A 354 3.05 -18.95 4.14
C ILE A 354 1.73 -18.67 4.85
N SER A 355 1.15 -19.68 5.48
CA SER A 355 -0.07 -19.51 6.25
C SER A 355 -0.02 -20.32 7.55
N GLY A 356 0.16 -19.61 8.65
CA GLY A 356 0.03 -20.15 10.00
C GLY A 356 -1.42 -20.25 10.45
N ALA A 357 -1.62 -20.71 11.68
CA ALA A 357 -2.95 -20.70 12.28
C ALA A 357 -3.38 -19.27 12.58
N GLU A 358 -4.56 -18.92 12.07
CA GLU A 358 -5.22 -17.63 12.28
C GLU A 358 -5.28 -17.25 13.75
N LYS A 359 -5.02 -15.96 14.01
CA LYS A 359 -4.97 -15.39 15.35
C LYS A 359 -5.16 -13.88 15.30
N GLU A 360 -6.09 -13.40 16.13
CA GLU A 360 -6.27 -11.97 16.39
C GLU A 360 -4.96 -11.34 16.88
N THR A 361 -4.44 -10.33 16.19
CA THR A 361 -3.11 -9.82 16.52
C THR A 361 -3.11 -8.92 17.74
N PHE A 362 -4.07 -8.01 17.91
CA PHE A 362 -4.16 -7.16 19.10
C PHE A 362 -5.58 -6.72 19.40
N ILE A 363 -5.84 -6.43 20.69
CA ILE A 363 -7.17 -6.00 21.16
C ILE A 363 -7.02 -4.88 22.17
N LYS A 364 -7.89 -3.87 22.07
CA LYS A 364 -7.98 -2.78 23.05
C LYS A 364 -8.45 -3.30 24.41
N LEU A 365 -7.98 -2.67 25.49
CA LEU A 365 -8.45 -2.96 26.83
C LEU A 365 -9.87 -2.39 27.05
N ALA A 366 -10.71 -3.15 27.75
CA ALA A 366 -12.06 -2.70 28.15
C ALA A 366 -12.06 -1.81 29.41
N VAL A 367 -11.04 -1.97 30.24
CA VAL A 367 -10.76 -1.14 31.43
C VAL A 367 -9.25 -1.08 31.61
N ASP A 368 -8.77 0.00 32.20
CA ASP A 368 -7.36 0.16 32.51
C ASP A 368 -6.81 -1.03 33.32
N ALA A 369 -5.61 -1.50 32.95
CA ALA A 369 -4.88 -2.51 33.70
C ALA A 369 -3.89 -1.83 34.64
N MET A 370 -3.93 -2.17 35.93
CA MET A 370 -3.19 -1.42 36.96
C MET A 370 -2.00 -2.20 37.50
N ALA A 371 -0.99 -1.48 38.00
CA ALA A 371 0.15 -2.11 38.66
C ALA A 371 -0.32 -3.04 39.79
N GLY A 372 0.20 -4.27 39.79
CA GLY A 372 -0.18 -5.33 40.72
C GLY A 372 -1.31 -6.24 40.25
N ASP A 373 -2.05 -5.89 39.18
CA ASP A 373 -3.01 -6.79 38.55
C ASP A 373 -2.31 -8.01 37.95
N LYS A 374 -3.02 -9.14 37.91
CA LYS A 374 -2.55 -10.42 37.33
C LYS A 374 -3.36 -10.85 36.12
N SER A 375 -4.20 -9.96 35.63
CA SER A 375 -5.08 -10.19 34.50
C SER A 375 -5.53 -8.87 33.92
N MET A 376 -5.73 -8.82 32.62
CA MET A 376 -6.38 -7.71 31.91
C MET A 376 -7.77 -8.12 31.40
N LEU A 377 -8.61 -7.13 31.12
CA LEU A 377 -9.91 -7.33 30.49
C LEU A 377 -9.88 -6.67 29.11
N LEU A 378 -10.11 -7.46 28.07
CA LEU A 378 -10.13 -7.02 26.68
C LEU A 378 -11.55 -6.62 26.26
N GLU A 379 -11.69 -5.77 25.25
CA GLU A 379 -13.00 -5.34 24.73
C GLU A 379 -13.83 -6.52 24.21
N SER A 380 -13.18 -7.47 23.55
CA SER A 380 -13.75 -8.71 23.05
C SER A 380 -13.01 -9.93 23.61
N ALA A 381 -13.59 -11.13 23.44
CA ALA A 381 -12.85 -12.35 23.73
C ALA A 381 -11.82 -12.57 22.61
N PRO A 382 -10.54 -12.81 22.92
CA PRO A 382 -9.54 -12.95 21.88
C PRO A 382 -9.72 -14.26 21.12
N ASP A 383 -9.66 -14.20 19.79
CA ASP A 383 -9.67 -15.38 18.94
C ASP A 383 -8.25 -15.91 18.69
N GLY A 384 -8.10 -17.23 18.60
CA GLY A 384 -6.81 -17.91 18.41
C GLY A 384 -5.82 -17.84 19.59
N TRP A 385 -6.00 -16.97 20.59
CA TRP A 385 -5.09 -16.85 21.74
C TRP A 385 -5.12 -18.09 22.64
N LYS A 386 -3.94 -18.55 23.07
CA LYS A 386 -3.79 -19.75 23.92
C LYS A 386 -2.87 -19.52 25.13
N VAL A 387 -3.02 -20.40 26.13
CA VAL A 387 -2.08 -20.45 27.26
C VAL A 387 -0.68 -20.76 26.75
N GLY A 388 0.31 -19.98 27.17
CA GLY A 388 1.69 -20.04 26.71
C GLY A 388 2.06 -18.97 25.68
N ASP A 389 1.08 -18.30 25.06
CA ASP A 389 1.37 -17.19 24.14
C ASP A 389 2.06 -16.03 24.87
N LYS A 390 3.03 -15.42 24.18
CA LYS A 390 3.65 -14.15 24.54
C LYS A 390 2.76 -13.01 24.05
N VAL A 391 2.39 -12.12 24.96
CA VAL A 391 1.64 -10.89 24.66
C VAL A 391 2.38 -9.69 25.21
N VAL A 392 2.27 -8.55 24.54
CA VAL A 392 2.80 -7.27 25.02
C VAL A 392 1.63 -6.35 25.30
N LEU A 393 1.59 -5.83 26.53
CA LEU A 393 0.68 -4.76 26.92
C LEU A 393 1.36 -3.41 26.68
N THR A 394 0.74 -2.53 25.90
CA THR A 394 1.29 -1.21 25.57
C THR A 394 1.52 -0.37 26.81
N GLY A 395 2.66 0.31 26.91
CA GLY A 395 2.81 1.40 27.86
C GLY A 395 1.93 2.58 27.45
N THR A 396 1.29 3.22 28.44
CA THR A 396 0.32 4.29 28.20
C THR A 396 0.83 5.67 28.58
N HIS A 397 1.97 5.76 29.28
CA HIS A 397 2.55 7.03 29.73
C HIS A 397 3.89 7.29 29.07
N LEU A 398 4.08 8.51 28.58
CA LEU A 398 5.35 8.94 28.02
C LEU A 398 6.41 9.00 29.12
N GLY A 399 7.40 8.12 29.04
CA GLY A 399 8.52 8.06 29.96
C GLY A 399 9.62 9.10 29.68
N ASP A 400 10.83 8.87 30.19
CA ASP A 400 12.02 9.67 29.84
C ASP A 400 12.39 9.44 28.36
N ASP A 401 12.73 10.51 27.63
CA ASP A 401 13.08 10.47 26.20
C ASP A 401 14.54 10.03 25.95
N GLY A 402 15.23 9.66 27.02
CA GLY A 402 16.64 9.25 27.07
C GLY A 402 17.58 10.45 27.24
N THR A 403 18.77 10.22 27.80
CA THR A 403 19.76 11.30 28.03
C THR A 403 20.72 11.53 26.86
N ALA A 404 20.47 10.88 25.73
CA ALA A 404 21.35 10.83 24.56
C ALA A 404 21.64 12.23 23.95
N ALA A 405 22.91 12.50 23.63
CA ALA A 405 23.27 13.68 22.84
C ALA A 405 22.80 13.54 21.39
N GLU A 406 22.75 14.65 20.65
CA GLU A 406 22.48 14.63 19.21
C GLU A 406 23.44 13.67 18.48
N GLY A 407 22.88 12.73 17.70
CA GLY A 407 23.62 11.69 17.01
C GLY A 407 23.96 10.44 17.85
N GLU A 408 23.44 10.32 19.07
CA GLU A 408 23.61 9.12 19.93
C GLU A 408 22.31 8.32 20.09
N ALA A 409 22.43 7.02 20.40
CA ALA A 409 21.31 6.11 20.62
C ALA A 409 20.61 6.37 21.96
N ARG A 410 19.27 6.27 21.99
CA ARG A 410 18.43 6.49 23.18
C ARG A 410 18.14 5.19 23.93
N ASP A 411 19.18 4.42 24.23
CA ASP A 411 19.06 3.09 24.84
C ASP A 411 18.55 3.11 26.29
N ASP A 412 18.56 4.28 26.93
CA ASP A 412 18.07 4.50 28.30
C ASP A 412 16.61 5.00 28.37
N ALA A 413 15.92 5.13 27.23
CA ALA A 413 14.54 5.58 27.19
C ALA A 413 13.55 4.55 27.77
N THR A 414 12.45 5.05 28.35
CA THR A 414 11.47 4.20 29.05
C THR A 414 10.10 4.20 28.38
N THR A 415 9.56 3.02 28.09
CA THR A 415 8.31 2.82 27.32
C THR A 415 7.14 2.24 28.12
N GLN A 416 7.35 1.79 29.37
CA GLN A 416 6.34 1.21 30.28
C GLN A 416 5.51 0.03 29.72
N ASP A 417 5.82 -0.49 28.53
CA ASP A 417 5.23 -1.73 28.03
C ASP A 417 5.62 -2.93 28.90
N GLU A 418 4.78 -3.97 28.88
CA GLU A 418 5.00 -5.19 29.65
C GLU A 418 4.87 -6.44 28.77
N VAL A 419 5.94 -7.24 28.71
CA VAL A 419 5.94 -8.57 28.10
C VAL A 419 5.38 -9.59 29.08
N LEU A 420 4.33 -10.29 28.69
CA LEU A 420 3.55 -11.19 29.54
C LEU A 420 3.36 -12.55 28.87
N VAL A 421 3.26 -13.62 29.66
CA VAL A 421 2.91 -14.95 29.16
C VAL A 421 1.53 -15.36 29.66
N ILE A 422 0.63 -15.73 28.75
CA ILE A 422 -0.73 -16.14 29.09
C ILE A 422 -0.69 -17.43 29.94
N THR A 423 -1.27 -17.38 31.13
CA THR A 423 -1.44 -18.56 32.01
C THR A 423 -2.87 -19.10 32.01
N LYS A 424 -3.86 -18.28 31.65
CA LYS A 424 -5.28 -18.66 31.62
C LYS A 424 -6.12 -17.63 30.85
N ILE A 425 -7.16 -18.09 30.16
CA ILE A 425 -8.18 -17.24 29.51
C ILE A 425 -9.58 -17.62 30.05
N VAL A 426 -10.42 -16.64 30.35
CA VAL A 426 -11.84 -16.81 30.73
C VAL A 426 -12.69 -15.73 30.07
N GLY A 427 -13.34 -16.07 28.95
CA GLY A 427 -14.00 -15.06 28.12
C GLY A 427 -12.99 -14.02 27.63
N ASN A 428 -13.30 -12.74 27.78
CA ASN A 428 -12.42 -11.61 27.46
C ASN A 428 -11.41 -11.26 28.57
N ARG A 429 -11.22 -12.12 29.57
CA ARG A 429 -10.22 -11.91 30.63
C ARG A 429 -9.04 -12.83 30.46
N VAL A 430 -7.85 -12.24 30.33
CA VAL A 430 -6.57 -12.94 30.14
C VAL A 430 -5.73 -12.78 31.41
N TYR A 431 -5.12 -13.86 31.90
CA TYR A 431 -4.27 -13.89 33.09
C TYR A 431 -2.83 -14.19 32.70
N PHE A 432 -1.86 -13.63 33.45
CA PHE A 432 -0.44 -13.70 33.12
C PHE A 432 0.41 -14.33 34.21
N ASP A 433 1.67 -14.58 33.89
CA ASP A 433 2.66 -15.27 34.70
C ASP A 433 3.18 -14.44 35.88
N HIS A 434 3.07 -13.11 35.80
CA HIS A 434 3.41 -12.19 36.88
C HIS A 434 2.39 -11.06 37.04
N ALA A 435 2.58 -10.23 38.06
CA ALA A 435 1.74 -9.06 38.29
C ALA A 435 2.34 -7.86 37.55
N LEU A 436 1.48 -7.01 36.99
CA LEU A 436 1.88 -5.81 36.26
C LEU A 436 2.76 -4.90 37.13
N GLN A 437 3.78 -4.32 36.52
CA GLN A 437 4.71 -3.39 37.13
C GLN A 437 4.23 -1.95 37.05
N TYR A 438 3.55 -1.60 35.95
CA TYR A 438 3.12 -0.23 35.64
C TYR A 438 1.60 -0.10 35.66
N ASN A 439 1.14 1.15 35.79
CA ASN A 439 -0.26 1.44 35.49
C ASN A 439 -0.35 1.69 33.99
N HIS A 440 -1.37 1.09 33.37
CA HIS A 440 -1.70 1.26 31.96
C HIS A 440 -3.02 2.03 31.84
N ASP A 441 -3.17 3.07 32.66
CA ASP A 441 -4.32 3.96 32.60
C ASP A 441 -4.23 4.94 31.44
N GLY A 442 -5.38 5.17 30.79
CA GLY A 442 -5.49 6.22 29.80
C GLY A 442 -5.60 7.61 30.42
N ALA A 443 -5.27 8.63 29.63
CA ALA A 443 -5.45 10.03 30.03
C ALA A 443 -6.93 10.39 30.28
N ARG A 444 -7.87 9.58 29.77
CA ARG A 444 -9.33 9.69 29.94
C ARG A 444 -9.97 8.30 29.92
N ASP A 445 -11.19 8.16 30.47
CA ASP A 445 -11.95 6.89 30.53
C ASP A 445 -12.24 6.24 29.15
N ASP A 446 -12.07 6.96 28.04
CA ASP A 446 -12.30 6.48 26.68
C ASP A 446 -11.01 6.19 25.89
N LEU A 447 -9.85 6.49 26.47
CA LEU A 447 -8.53 6.21 25.91
C LEU A 447 -7.96 5.02 26.69
N MET A 448 -7.51 3.98 26.01
CA MET A 448 -7.12 2.71 26.64
C MET A 448 -5.91 2.14 25.92
N GLY A 449 -5.06 1.42 26.66
CA GLY A 449 -3.97 0.64 26.06
C GLY A 449 -4.49 -0.56 25.25
N TYR A 450 -3.55 -1.21 24.58
CA TYR A 450 -3.77 -2.39 23.76
C TYR A 450 -2.91 -3.55 24.27
N ALA A 451 -3.36 -4.77 23.98
CA ALA A 451 -2.53 -5.95 24.15
C ALA A 451 -2.39 -6.68 22.82
N ALA A 452 -1.15 -6.89 22.39
CA ALA A 452 -0.78 -7.55 21.15
C ALA A 452 -0.15 -8.93 21.40
N ASN A 453 -0.48 -9.93 20.58
CA ASN A 453 0.03 -11.28 20.66
C ASN A 453 1.09 -11.54 19.58
N TYR A 454 2.27 -11.97 20.00
CA TYR A 454 3.43 -12.17 19.12
C TYR A 454 3.75 -13.65 18.86
N THR A 455 2.93 -14.57 19.36
CA THR A 455 3.17 -16.01 19.17
C THR A 455 2.45 -16.50 17.92
N ARG A 456 3.20 -17.05 16.97
CA ARG A 456 2.68 -17.79 15.81
C ARG A 456 3.26 -19.20 15.79
N ASN A 457 2.59 -20.11 15.08
CA ASN A 457 3.03 -21.50 14.94
C ASN A 457 3.86 -21.73 13.68
N VAL A 458 3.95 -20.74 12.79
CA VAL A 458 4.98 -20.66 11.76
C VAL A 458 5.99 -19.62 12.20
N ARG A 459 7.29 -19.96 12.23
CA ARG A 459 8.33 -19.05 12.67
C ARG A 459 9.58 -19.09 11.80
N ILE A 460 10.07 -17.92 11.45
CA ILE A 460 11.43 -17.69 10.95
C ILE A 460 12.21 -17.00 12.08
N GLN A 461 13.34 -17.57 12.50
CA GLN A 461 14.07 -17.06 13.66
C GLN A 461 15.58 -17.14 13.51
N THR A 462 16.32 -16.24 14.14
CA THR A 462 17.77 -16.38 14.29
C THR A 462 18.11 -17.40 15.38
N GLU A 463 19.05 -18.32 15.11
CA GLU A 463 19.64 -19.19 16.13
C GLU A 463 20.26 -18.35 17.26
N GLY A 464 19.97 -18.67 18.52
CA GLY A 464 20.48 -17.92 19.68
C GLY A 464 19.68 -16.66 20.01
N GLY A 465 18.85 -16.17 19.08
CA GLY A 465 17.95 -15.03 19.27
C GLY A 465 18.68 -13.74 19.68
N GLU A 466 18.20 -13.07 20.72
CA GLU A 466 18.74 -11.79 21.20
C GLU A 466 20.25 -11.85 21.52
N ALA A 467 20.73 -13.01 21.98
CA ALA A 467 22.13 -13.20 22.39
C ALA A 467 23.11 -13.24 21.20
N THR A 468 22.60 -13.40 19.97
CA THR A 468 23.40 -13.47 18.75
C THR A 468 23.85 -12.07 18.34
N PRO A 469 25.15 -11.87 18.03
CA PRO A 469 25.66 -10.59 17.56
C PRO A 469 24.85 -10.08 16.37
N VAL A 470 24.52 -8.79 16.34
CA VAL A 470 23.67 -8.20 15.29
C VAL A 470 24.19 -8.55 13.90
N SER A 471 25.50 -8.41 13.66
CA SER A 471 26.16 -8.74 12.38
C SER A 471 26.02 -10.20 11.94
N GLU A 472 25.65 -11.11 12.84
CA GLU A 472 25.56 -12.56 12.61
C GLU A 472 24.11 -13.05 12.52
N ARG A 473 23.11 -12.16 12.67
CA ARG A 473 21.68 -12.51 12.60
C ARG A 473 21.18 -12.80 11.18
N GLY A 474 20.08 -13.54 11.09
CA GLY A 474 19.36 -13.80 9.85
C GLY A 474 18.53 -12.62 9.37
N HIS A 475 18.14 -12.62 8.10
CA HIS A 475 17.19 -11.65 7.51
C HIS A 475 16.20 -12.35 6.58
N VAL A 476 15.15 -11.63 6.18
CA VAL A 476 14.16 -12.12 5.20
C VAL A 476 13.96 -11.05 4.13
N MET A 477 14.08 -11.47 2.87
CA MET A 477 13.96 -10.61 1.70
C MET A 477 13.12 -11.30 0.62
N MET A 478 11.95 -10.74 0.31
CA MET A 478 11.13 -11.12 -0.83
C MET A 478 11.37 -10.08 -1.89
N MET A 479 11.97 -10.45 -3.02
CA MET A 479 12.41 -9.51 -4.02
C MET A 479 11.91 -9.88 -5.41
N HIS A 480 11.70 -8.88 -6.26
CA HIS A 480 11.44 -9.04 -7.70
C HIS A 480 10.15 -9.79 -8.08
N SER A 481 9.35 -10.23 -7.12
CA SER A 481 8.08 -10.92 -7.33
C SER A 481 7.06 -10.44 -6.31
N ASP A 482 5.88 -10.11 -6.81
CA ASP A 482 4.66 -9.73 -6.09
C ASP A 482 3.82 -10.94 -5.63
N ASP A 483 4.04 -12.13 -6.19
CA ASP A 483 3.45 -13.42 -5.74
C ASP A 483 3.99 -13.86 -4.35
N VAL A 484 3.63 -13.06 -3.34
CA VAL A 484 4.03 -13.17 -1.94
C VAL A 484 2.77 -13.04 -1.09
N ASP A 485 2.38 -14.12 -0.44
CA ASP A 485 1.32 -14.13 0.57
C ASP A 485 1.83 -14.77 1.86
N ILE A 486 2.06 -13.93 2.88
CA ILE A 486 2.57 -14.34 4.19
C ILE A 486 1.54 -13.98 5.26
N ARG A 487 0.95 -15.01 5.87
CA ARG A 487 -0.07 -14.90 6.91
C ARG A 487 0.31 -15.59 8.20
N TYR A 488 0.09 -14.90 9.31
CA TYR A 488 0.21 -15.45 10.66
C TYR A 488 1.58 -16.11 10.94
N ALA A 489 2.67 -15.49 10.49
CA ALA A 489 4.05 -15.93 10.74
C ALA A 489 4.79 -15.04 11.75
N GLU A 490 5.67 -15.64 12.56
CA GLU A 490 6.53 -14.95 13.53
C GLU A 490 7.95 -14.79 12.97
N PHE A 491 8.48 -13.56 13.01
CA PHE A 491 9.83 -13.17 12.62
C PHE A 491 10.58 -12.75 13.88
N TYR A 492 11.41 -13.65 14.41
CA TYR A 492 11.97 -13.54 15.76
C TYR A 492 13.48 -13.27 15.74
N GLU A 493 13.88 -12.12 16.28
CA GLU A 493 15.26 -11.64 16.40
C GLU A 493 16.00 -11.68 15.04
N LEU A 494 15.30 -11.28 13.99
CA LEU A 494 15.80 -11.15 12.62
C LEU A 494 16.21 -9.71 12.33
N GLY A 495 16.91 -9.53 11.21
CA GLY A 495 17.53 -8.29 10.80
C GLY A 495 18.97 -8.18 11.33
N ARG A 496 19.85 -7.63 10.49
CA ARG A 496 21.24 -7.32 10.83
C ARG A 496 21.74 -5.97 10.30
N THR A 497 20.91 -5.21 9.57
CA THR A 497 21.15 -3.78 9.39
C THR A 497 20.88 -3.09 10.73
N ASP A 498 21.91 -2.55 11.37
CA ASP A 498 21.83 -1.90 12.67
C ASP A 498 21.55 -0.41 12.49
N LYS A 499 20.36 0.06 12.89
CA LYS A 499 19.98 1.48 12.79
C LYS A 499 20.49 2.32 13.98
N SER A 500 21.13 1.72 14.99
CA SER A 500 21.83 2.44 16.07
C SER A 500 23.17 3.03 15.63
N GLU A 501 23.70 2.56 14.50
CA GLU A 501 24.83 3.16 13.80
C GLU A 501 24.47 3.41 12.33
N ARG A 502 25.37 4.08 11.60
CA ARG A 502 25.11 4.41 10.19
C ARG A 502 25.23 3.15 9.34
N ALA A 503 24.25 2.93 8.46
CA ALA A 503 24.25 1.86 7.48
C ALA A 503 24.70 2.37 6.10
N PHE A 504 25.27 1.48 5.30
CA PHE A 504 25.84 1.82 3.99
C PHE A 504 25.33 0.89 2.90
N ASP A 505 25.22 1.40 1.69
CA ASP A 505 25.04 0.58 0.51
C ASP A 505 26.30 -0.25 0.27
N ALA A 506 26.16 -1.55 0.00
CA ALA A 506 27.30 -2.46 -0.14
C ALA A 506 28.27 -1.99 -1.24
N ALA A 507 27.73 -1.42 -2.32
CA ALA A 507 28.49 -0.89 -3.44
C ALA A 507 29.42 0.28 -3.07
N ASP A 508 29.09 1.03 -2.02
CA ASP A 508 29.84 2.22 -1.59
C ASP A 508 30.98 1.92 -0.62
N VAL A 509 31.08 0.67 -0.15
CA VAL A 509 32.06 0.25 0.85
C VAL A 509 33.27 -0.42 0.20
N ASN A 510 34.43 0.24 0.25
CA ASN A 510 35.66 -0.27 -0.36
C ASN A 510 36.23 -1.54 0.29
N ASN A 511 35.96 -1.80 1.57
CA ASN A 511 36.49 -2.95 2.31
C ASN A 511 35.41 -3.52 3.23
N ILE A 512 34.59 -4.42 2.70
CA ILE A 512 33.57 -5.13 3.48
C ILE A 512 34.23 -6.18 4.38
N THR A 513 33.86 -6.15 5.66
CA THR A 513 34.14 -7.15 6.68
C THR A 513 32.83 -7.79 7.14
N SER A 514 32.90 -8.91 7.84
CA SER A 514 31.71 -9.64 8.31
C SER A 514 30.78 -8.84 9.24
N ASP A 515 31.29 -7.76 9.82
CA ASP A 515 30.60 -6.83 10.73
C ASP A 515 30.36 -5.45 10.10
N THR A 516 30.51 -5.30 8.78
CA THR A 516 30.13 -4.06 8.09
C THR A 516 28.61 -3.90 8.11
N ASN A 517 28.13 -2.75 8.58
CA ASN A 517 26.70 -2.44 8.64
C ASN A 517 26.15 -2.04 7.26
N VAL A 518 25.59 -3.02 6.54
CA VAL A 518 25.04 -2.84 5.19
C VAL A 518 23.51 -2.70 5.27
N LYS A 519 22.91 -1.84 4.43
CA LYS A 519 21.46 -1.66 4.30
C LYS A 519 20.75 -2.92 3.74
N GLY A 520 19.43 -3.00 3.89
CA GLY A 520 18.62 -4.03 3.23
C GLY A 520 18.64 -5.42 3.88
N ARG A 521 19.08 -5.56 5.14
CA ARG A 521 19.06 -6.83 5.90
C ARG A 521 18.11 -6.70 7.09
N TYR A 522 16.81 -6.65 6.80
CA TYR A 522 15.75 -6.37 7.78
C TYR A 522 15.01 -7.64 8.22
N ALA A 523 14.11 -7.50 9.19
CA ALA A 523 13.38 -8.64 9.75
C ALA A 523 12.41 -9.26 8.72
N LEU A 524 11.68 -8.42 7.97
CA LEU A 524 10.89 -8.79 6.80
C LEU A 524 10.91 -7.65 5.78
N HIS A 525 11.45 -7.91 4.60
CA HIS A 525 11.70 -6.91 3.57
C HIS A 525 11.08 -7.33 2.23
N LEU A 526 10.10 -6.56 1.73
CA LEU A 526 9.66 -6.59 0.34
C LEU A 526 10.56 -5.63 -0.45
N HIS A 527 11.34 -6.16 -1.40
CA HIS A 527 12.45 -5.47 -2.05
C HIS A 527 12.27 -5.47 -3.57
N HIS A 528 11.76 -4.37 -4.11
CA HIS A 528 11.43 -4.20 -5.53
C HIS A 528 10.49 -5.28 -6.07
N THR A 529 9.34 -5.51 -5.41
CA THR A 529 8.32 -6.45 -5.92
C THR A 529 7.46 -5.84 -7.03
N GLY A 530 7.63 -4.56 -7.33
CA GLY A 530 6.89 -3.84 -8.38
C GLY A 530 5.83 -2.90 -7.81
N VAL A 531 5.65 -1.73 -8.43
CA VAL A 531 4.72 -0.67 -7.97
C VAL A 531 3.53 -0.45 -8.91
N SER A 532 3.59 -1.01 -10.13
CA SER A 532 2.63 -0.75 -11.20
C SER A 532 1.45 -1.72 -11.22
N ASP A 533 1.62 -2.96 -10.74
CA ASP A 533 0.52 -3.91 -10.61
C ASP A 533 -0.25 -3.64 -9.31
N ILE A 534 -1.17 -2.67 -9.38
CA ILE A 534 -2.00 -2.26 -8.23
C ILE A 534 -3.08 -3.29 -7.87
N ASP A 535 -3.40 -4.19 -8.80
CA ASP A 535 -4.47 -5.17 -8.67
C ASP A 535 -4.00 -6.44 -7.97
N ASP A 536 -2.70 -6.78 -8.07
CA ASP A 536 -2.06 -7.93 -7.40
C ASP A 536 -0.98 -7.51 -6.37
N PRO A 537 -1.35 -6.92 -5.22
CA PRO A 537 -0.39 -6.53 -4.19
C PRO A 537 0.20 -7.74 -3.45
N ALA A 538 1.47 -7.64 -3.04
CA ALA A 538 2.04 -8.55 -2.05
C ALA A 538 1.28 -8.45 -0.71
N ILE A 539 1.01 -9.59 -0.07
CA ILE A 539 0.16 -9.68 1.13
C ILE A 539 0.98 -10.06 2.37
N LEU A 540 0.95 -9.19 3.38
CA LEU A 540 1.47 -9.46 4.72
C LEU A 540 0.32 -9.31 5.74
N TYR A 541 -0.23 -10.41 6.21
CA TYR A 541 -1.41 -10.42 7.08
C TYR A 541 -1.17 -11.08 8.44
N GLY A 542 -1.51 -10.44 9.56
CA GLY A 542 -1.51 -11.10 10.87
C GLY A 542 -0.12 -11.51 11.39
N ASN A 543 0.96 -10.99 10.82
CA ASN A 543 2.33 -11.40 11.14
C ASN A 543 2.86 -10.69 12.39
N SER A 544 3.95 -11.23 12.97
CA SER A 544 4.61 -10.59 14.10
C SER A 544 6.12 -10.49 13.95
N VAL A 545 6.67 -9.28 14.07
CA VAL A 545 8.12 -9.03 14.20
C VAL A 545 8.45 -8.80 15.68
N TRP A 546 9.43 -9.55 16.18
CA TRP A 546 9.94 -9.44 17.55
C TRP A 546 11.45 -9.20 17.54
N GLY A 547 11.88 -8.02 17.97
CA GLY A 547 13.31 -7.71 18.08
C GLY A 547 13.96 -7.52 16.72
N SER A 548 14.13 -6.27 16.28
CA SER A 548 14.93 -5.93 15.10
C SER A 548 15.95 -4.84 15.46
N PRO A 549 17.24 -5.01 15.13
CA PRO A 549 18.26 -3.98 15.34
C PRO A 549 18.16 -2.82 14.34
N GLY A 550 17.33 -2.98 13.32
CA GLY A 550 17.00 -1.96 12.33
C GLY A 550 15.50 -1.99 12.06
N TRP A 551 15.10 -1.73 10.81
CA TRP A 551 13.68 -1.71 10.48
C TRP A 551 12.98 -3.06 10.67
N GLY A 552 11.69 -3.01 10.99
CA GLY A 552 10.85 -4.18 11.22
C GLY A 552 10.28 -4.74 9.91
N PHE A 553 9.10 -4.24 9.54
CA PHE A 553 8.48 -4.46 8.24
C PHE A 553 8.94 -3.39 7.26
N VAL A 554 9.43 -3.80 6.10
CA VAL A 554 9.95 -2.90 5.08
C VAL A 554 9.29 -3.19 3.75
N GLN A 555 8.72 -2.16 3.15
CA GLN A 555 8.19 -2.13 1.80
C GLN A 555 9.08 -1.18 0.98
N HIS A 556 9.74 -1.70 -0.05
CA HIS A 556 10.69 -0.96 -0.85
C HIS A 556 10.38 -1.17 -2.32
N ASP A 557 10.06 -0.11 -3.07
CA ASP A 557 9.71 -0.18 -4.51
C ASP A 557 8.64 -1.26 -4.81
N SER A 558 7.61 -1.30 -3.99
CA SER A 558 6.61 -2.38 -3.98
C SER A 558 5.18 -1.84 -3.80
N ASN A 559 4.20 -2.56 -4.33
CA ASN A 559 2.77 -2.46 -4.00
C ASN A 559 2.40 -3.58 -3.02
N ALA A 560 1.89 -3.24 -1.83
CA ALA A 560 1.62 -4.23 -0.80
C ALA A 560 0.44 -3.89 0.13
N ILE A 561 -0.20 -4.93 0.64
CA ILE A 561 -1.17 -4.85 1.73
C ILE A 561 -0.51 -5.40 3.00
N LEU A 562 -0.34 -4.53 4.00
CA LEU A 562 0.11 -4.90 5.34
C LEU A 562 -1.09 -4.73 6.29
N GLU A 563 -1.70 -5.83 6.70
CA GLU A 563 -2.87 -5.80 7.58
C GLU A 563 -2.72 -6.66 8.82
N ASP A 564 -3.22 -6.18 9.96
CA ASP A 564 -3.21 -6.89 11.25
C ASP A 564 -1.81 -7.34 11.72
N ASN A 565 -0.73 -6.63 11.36
CA ASN A 565 0.62 -7.02 11.78
C ASN A 565 1.05 -6.36 13.10
N ALA A 566 1.90 -7.03 13.87
CA ALA A 566 2.47 -6.50 15.10
C ALA A 566 4.00 -6.46 15.08
N ALA A 567 4.59 -5.30 15.39
CA ALA A 567 6.01 -5.12 15.59
C ALA A 567 6.32 -4.78 17.06
N TYR A 568 7.32 -5.44 17.64
CA TYR A 568 7.78 -5.14 19.00
C TYR A 568 9.30 -5.03 19.09
N ASN A 569 9.76 -4.03 19.86
CA ASN A 569 11.17 -3.83 20.19
C ASN A 569 12.03 -3.69 18.92
N VAL A 570 11.65 -2.73 18.08
CA VAL A 570 12.36 -2.39 16.85
C VAL A 570 13.24 -1.18 17.11
N PHE A 571 14.47 -1.18 16.60
CA PHE A 571 15.33 0.01 16.63
C PHE A 571 15.26 0.74 15.28
N GLY A 572 14.99 2.05 15.28
CA GLY A 572 14.72 2.81 14.06
C GLY A 572 13.22 2.94 13.84
N ALA A 573 12.66 2.24 12.86
CA ALA A 573 11.24 2.34 12.50
C ALA A 573 10.61 0.94 12.38
N ALA A 574 9.41 0.77 12.97
CA ALA A 574 8.74 -0.52 13.02
C ALA A 574 8.13 -0.93 11.67
N PHE A 575 7.58 0.04 10.95
CA PHE A 575 7.06 -0.10 9.59
C PHE A 575 7.65 1.00 8.71
N VAL A 576 8.15 0.63 7.52
CA VAL A 576 8.86 1.54 6.62
C VAL A 576 8.44 1.33 5.17
N ALA A 577 8.05 2.43 4.51
CA ALA A 577 8.04 2.57 3.06
C ALA A 577 9.30 3.40 2.71
N GLU A 578 10.26 2.76 2.07
CA GLU A 578 11.68 3.20 2.05
C GLU A 578 11.95 4.32 1.05
N THR A 579 11.41 4.22 -0.16
CA THR A 579 11.88 4.98 -1.33
C THR A 579 10.91 6.07 -1.75
N GLY A 580 9.62 5.83 -1.56
CA GLY A 580 8.52 6.78 -1.60
C GLY A 580 7.60 6.67 -2.81
N ASN A 581 7.92 5.80 -3.76
CA ASN A 581 7.04 5.37 -4.84
C ASN A 581 6.11 4.20 -4.44
N GLU A 582 6.20 3.69 -3.21
CA GLU A 582 5.40 2.56 -2.76
C GLU A 582 3.90 2.91 -2.69
N THR A 583 3.07 1.92 -3.06
CA THR A 583 1.61 2.00 -3.11
C THR A 583 0.98 0.90 -2.25
N GLY A 584 -0.35 0.88 -2.13
CA GLY A 584 -1.07 -0.14 -1.37
C GLY A 584 -1.58 0.38 -0.03
N ARG A 585 -1.76 -0.51 0.95
CA ARG A 585 -2.54 -0.22 2.17
C ARG A 585 -1.95 -0.85 3.42
N TRP A 586 -1.78 -0.04 4.46
CA TRP A 586 -1.41 -0.46 5.81
C TRP A 586 -2.58 -0.24 6.75
N ALA A 587 -3.26 -1.33 7.12
CA ALA A 587 -4.48 -1.29 7.92
C ALA A 587 -4.33 -2.07 9.24
N HIS A 588 -4.85 -1.54 10.33
CA HIS A 588 -4.91 -2.25 11.61
C HIS A 588 -3.56 -2.85 12.04
N ASN A 589 -2.44 -2.14 11.90
CA ASN A 589 -1.14 -2.63 12.37
C ASN A 589 -0.79 -2.02 13.74
N ILE A 590 0.01 -2.70 14.55
CA ILE A 590 0.48 -2.19 15.83
C ILE A 590 2.00 -2.20 15.96
N ALA A 591 2.57 -1.05 16.29
CA ALA A 591 3.97 -0.89 16.66
C ALA A 591 4.09 -0.60 18.16
N ILE A 592 4.78 -1.48 18.90
CA ILE A 592 5.03 -1.31 20.33
C ILE A 592 6.53 -1.21 20.57
N LYS A 593 6.96 -0.14 21.25
CA LYS A 593 8.36 0.09 21.64
C LYS A 593 9.29 0.15 20.43
N SER A 594 9.36 1.33 19.82
CA SER A 594 10.39 1.67 18.84
C SER A 594 11.39 2.65 19.47
N LEU A 595 12.65 2.22 19.59
CA LEU A 595 13.75 3.05 20.10
C LEU A 595 14.58 3.57 18.93
N GLY A 596 15.38 4.61 19.16
CA GLY A 596 16.15 5.17 18.06
C GLY A 596 17.22 6.16 18.48
N MET A 597 17.82 6.76 17.47
CA MET A 597 18.82 7.79 17.59
C MET A 597 18.20 9.14 17.93
N ASN A 598 18.92 9.99 18.66
CA ASN A 598 18.58 11.40 18.81
C ASN A 598 19.03 12.19 17.57
N VAL A 599 18.29 12.05 16.48
CA VAL A 599 18.58 12.68 15.18
C VAL A 599 17.36 13.39 14.63
N SER A 600 17.61 14.43 13.82
CA SER A 600 16.57 15.10 13.04
C SER A 600 16.19 14.20 11.86
N PRO A 601 14.89 13.93 11.62
CA PRO A 601 14.48 13.18 10.44
C PRO A 601 14.62 14.01 9.15
N LYS A 602 14.83 15.32 9.26
CA LYS A 602 14.74 16.28 8.15
C LYS A 602 16.08 16.59 7.48
N ASP A 603 17.16 16.57 8.24
CA ASP A 603 18.47 17.10 7.82
C ASP A 603 19.62 16.48 8.61
N GLY A 604 20.83 16.66 8.10
CA GLY A 604 22.06 16.16 8.71
C GLY A 604 22.67 15.00 7.93
N ALA A 605 23.64 14.34 8.54
CA ALA A 605 24.45 13.31 7.88
C ALA A 605 23.63 12.08 7.45
N ASP A 606 22.56 11.76 8.17
CA ASP A 606 21.69 10.61 7.87
C ASP A 606 20.81 10.89 6.65
N PHE A 607 20.25 12.10 6.56
CA PHE A 607 19.54 12.59 5.38
C PHE A 607 20.46 12.62 4.14
N ASP A 608 21.67 13.19 4.27
CA ASP A 608 22.64 13.26 3.17
C ASP A 608 23.14 11.87 2.71
N ALA A 609 22.87 10.83 3.49
CA ALA A 609 23.31 9.45 3.27
C ALA A 609 22.18 8.50 2.82
N PHE A 610 20.95 9.01 2.74
CA PHE A 610 19.76 8.17 2.57
C PHE A 610 19.71 7.03 3.61
N ASP A 611 20.04 7.32 4.87
CA ASP A 611 19.96 6.39 6.01
C ASP A 611 18.96 6.92 7.04
N GLN A 612 17.72 7.07 6.59
CA GLN A 612 16.64 7.74 7.33
C GLN A 612 15.92 6.79 8.30
N ALA A 613 14.84 7.28 8.92
CA ALA A 613 13.96 6.51 9.83
C ALA A 613 14.69 5.85 11.02
N ARG A 614 15.76 6.49 11.53
CA ARG A 614 16.56 6.01 12.68
C ARG A 614 16.04 6.51 14.03
N GLY A 615 15.03 7.39 14.05
CA GLY A 615 14.64 8.20 15.22
C GLY A 615 13.71 7.55 16.26
N GLY A 616 13.36 6.26 16.14
CA GLY A 616 12.41 5.60 17.03
C GLY A 616 10.98 5.90 16.62
N ILE A 617 10.55 5.31 15.51
CA ILE A 617 9.31 5.62 14.81
C ILE A 617 8.40 4.38 14.78
N GLY A 618 7.10 4.57 14.96
CA GLY A 618 6.10 3.53 14.69
C GLY A 618 6.02 3.28 13.18
N PHE A 619 5.56 4.29 12.44
CA PHE A 619 5.33 4.21 11.00
C PHE A 619 6.05 5.33 10.25
N TRP A 620 6.87 4.94 9.28
CA TRP A 620 7.59 5.84 8.40
C TRP A 620 7.16 5.64 6.95
N TRP A 621 6.82 6.74 6.29
CA TRP A 621 6.64 6.80 4.85
C TRP A 621 7.53 7.86 4.25
N GLU A 622 8.43 7.46 3.35
CA GLU A 622 9.09 8.42 2.45
C GLU A 622 8.06 8.96 1.43
N GLY A 623 7.16 8.09 0.98
CA GLY A 623 6.10 8.34 0.01
C GLY A 623 4.79 8.80 0.62
N ARG A 624 3.77 8.94 -0.23
CA ARG A 624 2.45 9.48 0.16
C ARG A 624 1.28 8.58 -0.27
N MET A 625 1.58 7.50 -0.99
CA MET A 625 0.58 6.71 -1.73
C MET A 625 0.17 5.44 -1.00
N VAL A 626 0.90 5.04 0.05
CA VAL A 626 0.45 4.01 0.99
C VAL A 626 -0.65 4.57 1.88
N GLU A 627 -1.81 3.93 1.83
CA GLU A 627 -2.96 4.23 2.70
C GLU A 627 -2.68 3.79 4.15
N ALA A 628 -3.04 4.61 5.13
CA ALA A 628 -2.83 4.32 6.56
C ALA A 628 -4.17 4.35 7.32
N VAL A 629 -4.65 3.19 7.75
CA VAL A 629 -5.97 3.04 8.39
C VAL A 629 -5.86 2.30 9.73
N ASP A 630 -6.43 2.84 10.80
CA ASP A 630 -6.57 2.18 12.12
C ASP A 630 -5.26 1.61 12.71
N ASN A 631 -4.10 2.18 12.38
CA ASN A 631 -2.82 1.74 12.92
C ASN A 631 -2.57 2.34 14.31
N VAL A 632 -1.84 1.61 15.15
CA VAL A 632 -1.51 2.00 16.53
C VAL A 632 -0.01 2.06 16.73
N ALA A 633 0.51 3.21 17.16
CA ALA A 633 1.91 3.37 17.57
C ALA A 633 1.99 3.68 19.07
N ALA A 634 2.58 2.78 19.86
CA ALA A 634 2.66 2.90 21.31
C ALA A 634 4.10 2.79 21.84
N GLY A 635 4.50 3.72 22.71
CA GLY A 635 5.81 3.70 23.36
C GLY A 635 6.93 4.17 22.43
N MET A 636 6.85 5.44 22.01
CA MET A 636 7.83 6.10 21.13
C MET A 636 8.51 7.29 21.88
N PRO A 637 9.24 7.04 22.98
CA PRO A 637 9.58 8.05 23.98
C PRO A 637 10.52 9.12 23.46
N GLY A 638 11.36 8.76 22.49
CA GLY A 638 12.29 9.68 21.84
C GLY A 638 11.93 10.08 20.41
N GLY A 639 10.86 9.53 19.84
CA GLY A 639 10.56 9.66 18.43
C GLY A 639 9.09 9.87 18.14
N HIS A 640 8.57 9.17 17.14
CA HIS A 640 7.35 9.57 16.44
C HIS A 640 6.37 8.40 16.35
N GLY A 641 5.07 8.67 16.53
CA GLY A 641 4.04 7.70 16.16
C GLY A 641 4.07 7.47 14.65
N PHE A 642 3.86 8.56 13.89
CA PHE A 642 3.73 8.55 12.44
C PHE A 642 4.58 9.66 11.80
N VAL A 643 5.27 9.34 10.70
CA VAL A 643 6.07 10.30 9.93
C VAL A 643 5.83 10.14 8.44
N TYR A 644 5.48 11.23 7.77
CA TYR A 644 5.59 11.36 6.32
C TYR A 644 6.77 12.28 5.99
N MET A 645 7.78 11.75 5.29
CA MET A 645 9.02 12.43 4.91
C MET A 645 9.26 12.31 3.41
N SER A 646 8.56 13.10 2.59
CA SER A 646 8.84 13.13 1.14
C SER A 646 9.92 14.15 0.83
N ARG A 647 11.00 14.11 1.61
CA ARG A 647 12.13 15.01 1.51
C ARG A 647 13.34 14.17 1.14
N ILE A 648 13.78 14.30 -0.09
CA ILE A 648 14.94 13.58 -0.63
C ILE A 648 15.92 14.58 -1.26
N PRO A 649 17.22 14.27 -1.29
CA PRO A 649 18.18 15.06 -2.05
C PRO A 649 17.72 15.23 -3.50
N LEU A 650 17.76 16.45 -4.05
CA LEU A 650 17.25 16.75 -5.41
C LEU A 650 17.88 15.90 -6.53
N ALA A 651 19.06 15.32 -6.29
CA ALA A 651 19.74 14.45 -7.26
C ALA A 651 19.16 13.02 -7.30
N GLU A 652 18.34 12.67 -6.31
CA GLU A 652 17.75 11.35 -6.09
C GLU A 652 16.22 11.41 -6.21
N GLU A 653 15.67 12.48 -6.79
CA GLU A 653 14.22 12.66 -6.89
C GLU A 653 13.56 11.55 -7.72
N ILE A 654 12.61 10.85 -7.08
CA ILE A 654 11.94 9.66 -7.63
C ILE A 654 10.59 10.06 -8.20
N MET A 655 10.24 9.38 -9.29
CA MET A 655 8.99 9.60 -10.01
C MET A 655 7.90 8.66 -9.55
N VAL A 656 6.69 9.19 -9.52
CA VAL A 656 5.45 8.46 -9.33
C VAL A 656 4.89 8.10 -10.71
N ASP A 657 4.54 6.84 -10.90
CA ASP A 657 3.75 6.43 -12.05
C ASP A 657 2.26 6.74 -11.81
N PRO A 658 1.63 7.64 -12.57
CA PRO A 658 0.23 8.00 -12.38
C PRO A 658 -0.74 6.83 -12.61
N ASP A 659 -0.35 5.81 -13.38
CA ASP A 659 -1.19 4.62 -13.61
C ASP A 659 -1.25 3.73 -12.37
N GLY A 660 -0.25 3.81 -11.50
CA GLY A 660 -0.18 3.11 -10.21
C GLY A 660 -0.88 3.84 -9.05
N VAL A 661 -1.61 4.94 -9.32
CA VAL A 661 -2.23 5.77 -8.27
C VAL A 661 -3.72 5.97 -8.54
N SER A 662 -4.52 5.87 -7.48
CA SER A 662 -5.95 6.15 -7.57
C SER A 662 -6.22 7.58 -8.07
N GLN A 663 -6.98 7.66 -9.16
CA GLN A 663 -7.30 8.89 -9.88
C GLN A 663 -6.03 9.65 -10.34
N GLY A 664 -5.12 8.95 -11.01
CA GLY A 664 -3.85 9.50 -11.55
C GLY A 664 -4.02 10.77 -12.40
N ALA A 665 -5.19 11.01 -12.99
CA ALA A 665 -5.55 12.27 -13.67
C ALA A 665 -5.35 13.53 -12.80
N LYS A 666 -5.53 13.42 -11.47
CA LYS A 666 -5.21 14.49 -10.50
C LYS A 666 -3.77 14.99 -10.62
N LEU A 667 -2.87 14.08 -10.99
CA LEU A 667 -1.44 14.30 -11.20
C LEU A 667 -1.14 14.75 -12.65
N ARG A 668 -2.15 15.26 -13.35
CA ARG A 668 -2.07 15.90 -14.67
C ARG A 668 -1.62 14.99 -15.81
N TYR A 669 -1.88 13.69 -15.71
CA TYR A 669 -1.60 12.71 -16.78
C TYR A 669 -0.11 12.61 -17.15
N LEU A 670 0.79 13.17 -16.35
CA LEU A 670 2.20 13.33 -16.71
C LEU A 670 3.02 12.11 -16.33
N ASP A 671 3.89 11.73 -17.26
CA ASP A 671 5.10 10.97 -16.98
C ASP A 671 6.01 11.83 -16.10
N GLY A 672 6.06 11.56 -14.80
CA GLY A 672 7.01 12.18 -13.88
C GLY A 672 6.46 13.27 -12.95
N ASN A 673 5.61 12.88 -11.99
CA ASN A 673 5.41 13.67 -10.77
C ASN A 673 6.38 13.17 -9.70
N TYR A 674 6.91 14.07 -8.89
CA TYR A 674 7.78 13.65 -7.78
C TYR A 674 6.96 13.09 -6.63
N ILE A 675 7.55 12.20 -5.83
CA ILE A 675 6.89 11.55 -4.67
C ILE A 675 6.26 12.54 -3.66
N ASN A 676 6.65 13.82 -3.69
CA ASN A 676 6.11 14.87 -2.82
C ASN A 676 4.89 15.61 -3.41
N GLU A 677 4.52 15.41 -4.67
CA GLU A 677 3.39 16.13 -5.29
C GLU A 677 2.00 15.55 -4.97
N PRO A 678 1.81 14.21 -4.93
CA PRO A 678 0.52 13.62 -4.57
C PRO A 678 -0.02 14.12 -3.23
N ASN A 679 -1.34 14.05 -3.01
CA ASN A 679 -1.88 14.10 -1.65
C ASN A 679 -1.52 12.80 -0.91
N ILE A 680 -1.55 12.81 0.43
CA ILE A 680 -1.55 11.53 1.16
C ILE A 680 -2.85 10.80 0.79
N ALA A 681 -2.75 9.54 0.37
CA ALA A 681 -3.87 8.77 -0.19
C ALA A 681 -5.02 8.65 0.81
N ILE A 682 -4.78 8.00 1.95
CA ILE A 682 -5.72 7.90 3.08
C ILE A 682 -4.92 7.94 4.39
N PHE A 683 -5.41 8.70 5.37
CA PHE A 683 -4.96 8.63 6.75
C PHE A 683 -6.19 8.75 7.66
N SER A 684 -6.65 7.62 8.22
CA SER A 684 -7.88 7.56 9.01
C SER A 684 -7.75 6.66 10.24
N GLY A 685 -8.32 7.08 11.37
CA GLY A 685 -8.48 6.24 12.56
C GLY A 685 -7.19 5.85 13.31
N ASN A 686 -6.03 6.35 12.87
CA ASN A 686 -4.74 6.02 13.47
C ASN A 686 -4.61 6.59 14.91
N GLU A 687 -3.90 5.87 15.78
CA GLU A 687 -3.72 6.23 17.19
C GLU A 687 -2.24 6.20 17.61
N ALA A 688 -1.78 7.29 18.23
CA ALA A 688 -0.45 7.38 18.86
C ALA A 688 -0.57 7.46 20.39
N ILE A 689 0.20 6.64 21.10
CA ILE A 689 0.18 6.52 22.56
C ILE A 689 1.60 6.67 23.09
N ALA A 690 1.80 7.51 24.11
CA ALA A 690 3.10 7.65 24.78
C ALA A 690 4.25 7.89 23.79
N ALA A 691 4.08 8.87 22.90
CA ALA A 691 5.03 9.23 21.85
C ALA A 691 5.54 10.67 22.03
N TYR A 692 6.80 10.95 21.68
CA TYR A 692 7.29 12.34 21.73
C TYR A 692 6.51 13.21 20.73
N HIS A 693 6.38 12.76 19.48
CA HIS A 693 5.48 13.34 18.48
C HIS A 693 4.38 12.34 18.11
N GLY A 694 3.13 12.80 18.00
CA GLY A 694 2.02 12.02 17.43
C GLY A 694 2.21 11.80 15.93
N LEU A 695 2.08 12.89 15.15
CA LEU A 695 2.27 12.90 13.70
C LEU A 695 3.20 14.04 13.28
N GLU A 696 4.13 13.75 12.36
CA GLU A 696 4.94 14.76 11.68
C GLU A 696 4.92 14.60 10.16
N VAL A 697 4.69 15.70 9.45
CA VAL A 697 4.69 15.74 7.99
C VAL A 697 5.69 16.78 7.51
N ILE A 698 6.63 16.33 6.67
CA ILE A 698 7.69 17.13 6.08
C ILE A 698 7.79 16.80 4.58
N LYS A 699 7.83 17.83 3.72
CA LYS A 699 8.09 17.68 2.28
C LYS A 699 9.36 18.42 1.85
N ASN A 700 9.79 18.20 0.61
CA ASN A 700 10.74 19.07 -0.10
C ASN A 700 10.23 20.51 -0.29
N GLY A 701 8.93 20.67 -0.55
CA GLY A 701 8.28 21.98 -0.73
C GLY A 701 6.75 21.91 -0.61
N PRO A 702 6.10 23.05 -0.33
CA PRO A 702 4.66 23.09 -0.11
C PRO A 702 3.82 22.91 -1.39
N GLN A 703 4.44 23.04 -2.57
CA GLN A 703 3.76 22.95 -3.87
C GLN A 703 3.17 21.56 -4.13
N GLN A 704 2.07 21.54 -4.87
CA GLN A 704 1.36 20.34 -5.35
C GLN A 704 0.79 20.49 -6.77
N ASN A 705 0.67 21.72 -7.29
CA ASN A 705 0.19 22.03 -8.64
C ASN A 705 -1.27 21.60 -8.93
N ASN A 706 -2.03 21.24 -7.89
CA ASN A 706 -3.44 20.87 -7.96
C ASN A 706 -4.19 21.30 -6.69
N ASP A 707 -5.54 21.27 -6.73
CA ASP A 707 -6.40 21.69 -5.62
C ASP A 707 -6.95 20.50 -4.80
N SER A 708 -6.43 19.29 -5.03
CA SER A 708 -6.73 18.13 -4.20
C SER A 708 -6.03 18.28 -2.85
N ARG A 709 -6.73 17.93 -1.78
CA ARG A 709 -6.23 18.12 -0.42
C ARG A 709 -5.80 16.81 0.20
N THR A 710 -4.74 16.87 0.98
CA THR A 710 -4.46 15.81 1.95
C THR A 710 -5.50 15.88 3.07
N VAL A 711 -6.22 14.80 3.31
CA VAL A 711 -7.20 14.68 4.40
C VAL A 711 -6.62 13.76 5.46
N LEU A 712 -6.50 14.28 6.69
CA LEU A 712 -6.12 13.51 7.88
C LEU A 712 -7.35 13.42 8.78
N GLU A 713 -7.92 12.24 8.92
CA GLU A 713 -9.20 12.01 9.58
C GLU A 713 -9.06 11.16 10.85
N ASP A 714 -9.86 11.48 11.87
CA ASP A 714 -10.03 10.70 13.10
C ASP A 714 -8.72 10.29 13.80
N PHE A 715 -7.69 11.14 13.71
CA PHE A 715 -6.41 10.91 14.35
C PHE A 715 -6.46 11.18 15.87
N THR A 716 -6.09 10.18 16.65
CA THR A 716 -5.98 10.30 18.11
C THR A 716 -4.52 10.23 18.54
N ALA A 717 -4.05 11.20 19.33
CA ALA A 717 -2.72 11.16 19.92
C ALA A 717 -2.78 11.58 21.38
N TRP A 718 -2.37 10.70 22.29
CA TRP A 718 -2.44 10.96 23.73
C TRP A 718 -1.20 10.50 24.48
N GLU A 719 -0.98 11.17 25.61
CA GLU A 719 0.31 11.11 26.30
C GLU A 719 1.46 11.50 25.36
N VAL A 720 1.29 12.61 24.64
CA VAL A 720 2.31 13.11 23.68
C VAL A 720 2.88 14.48 24.06
N ALA A 721 4.13 14.74 23.69
CA ALA A 721 4.70 16.09 23.85
C ALA A 721 4.26 17.02 22.71
N ARG A 722 4.13 16.50 21.50
CA ARG A 722 3.61 17.24 20.33
C ARG A 722 2.53 16.43 19.63
N GLY A 723 1.38 17.04 19.35
CA GLY A 723 0.28 16.37 18.66
C GLY A 723 0.57 16.18 17.17
N VAL A 724 0.44 17.26 16.39
CA VAL A 724 0.70 17.26 14.94
C VAL A 724 1.67 18.38 14.56
N ILE A 725 2.67 18.04 13.75
CA ILE A 725 3.68 18.96 13.24
C ILE A 725 3.62 18.99 11.72
N LEU A 726 3.50 20.20 11.15
CA LEU A 726 3.51 20.42 9.70
C LEU A 726 4.69 21.30 9.30
N GLN A 727 5.36 20.90 8.22
CA GLN A 727 6.58 21.52 7.72
C GLN A 727 6.65 21.43 6.19
N TYR A 728 6.95 22.54 5.50
CA TYR A 728 7.11 22.58 4.03
C TYR A 728 5.92 22.00 3.28
N THR A 729 4.69 22.28 3.71
CA THR A 729 3.50 21.59 3.21
C THR A 729 2.33 22.54 2.96
N GLY A 730 1.43 22.17 2.06
CA GLY A 730 0.28 22.97 1.61
C GLY A 730 -0.97 22.11 1.39
N HIS A 731 -2.17 22.70 1.43
CA HIS A 731 -3.45 22.06 1.11
C HIS A 731 -3.86 20.86 2.01
N TYR A 732 -3.88 21.08 3.32
CA TYR A 732 -4.29 20.05 4.30
C TYR A 732 -5.65 20.33 4.91
N THR A 733 -6.43 19.29 5.10
CA THR A 733 -7.65 19.27 5.91
C THR A 733 -7.47 18.24 7.02
N LEU A 734 -7.46 18.68 8.27
CA LEU A 734 -7.37 17.83 9.43
C LEU A 734 -8.73 17.81 10.11
N THR A 735 -9.33 16.63 10.26
CA THR A 735 -10.65 16.48 10.85
C THR A 735 -10.73 15.35 11.88
N GLY A 736 -11.58 15.52 12.89
CA GLY A 736 -11.76 14.52 13.94
C GLY A 736 -10.56 14.37 14.88
N LEU A 737 -9.69 15.38 15.00
CA LEU A 737 -8.48 15.27 15.82
C LEU A 737 -8.80 15.17 17.31
N ASP A 738 -8.16 14.25 18.03
CA ASP A 738 -8.21 14.15 19.49
C ASP A 738 -6.79 14.10 20.07
N LEU A 739 -6.31 15.25 20.55
CA LEU A 739 -4.94 15.44 20.99
C LEU A 739 -4.89 15.67 22.51
N VAL A 740 -4.14 14.86 23.23
CA VAL A 740 -3.96 14.96 24.69
C VAL A 740 -2.47 15.00 25.03
N ALA A 741 -2.04 16.08 25.65
CA ALA A 741 -0.66 16.22 26.09
C ALA A 741 -0.32 15.21 27.17
N THR A 742 0.96 14.83 27.25
CA THR A 742 1.48 14.08 28.39
C THR A 742 1.32 14.84 29.71
N ASP A 743 0.97 14.12 30.77
CA ASP A 743 0.93 14.66 32.13
C ASP A 743 2.28 14.55 32.86
N ASN A 744 3.31 13.98 32.21
CA ASN A 744 4.61 13.74 32.80
C ASN A 744 5.29 15.07 33.18
N PRO A 745 5.55 15.31 34.49
CA PRO A 745 6.13 16.57 34.97
C PRO A 745 7.62 16.74 34.62
N GLY A 746 8.28 15.68 34.13
CA GLY A 746 9.67 15.69 33.68
C GLY A 746 9.88 16.45 32.36
N PHE A 747 8.83 16.61 31.56
CA PHE A 747 8.93 17.32 30.29
C PHE A 747 8.95 18.83 30.48
N ASP A 748 9.78 19.50 29.66
CA ASP A 748 9.74 20.95 29.53
C ASP A 748 8.38 21.37 29.00
N GLN A 749 7.56 21.91 29.89
CA GLN A 749 6.19 22.33 29.61
C GLN A 749 6.11 23.32 28.44
N ILE A 750 7.20 24.05 28.14
CA ILE A 750 7.24 24.97 26.98
C ILE A 750 7.23 24.25 25.63
N LYS A 751 7.62 22.97 25.62
CA LYS A 751 7.65 22.13 24.42
C LYS A 751 6.32 21.41 24.15
N LEU A 752 5.35 21.50 25.07
CA LEU A 752 4.04 20.88 24.92
C LEU A 752 3.15 21.69 23.96
N ILE A 753 3.00 21.20 22.73
CA ILE A 753 2.29 21.88 21.64
C ILE A 753 1.31 20.93 20.97
N GLY A 754 0.02 21.30 20.89
CA GLY A 754 -0.99 20.48 20.22
C GLY A 754 -0.77 20.44 18.70
N LEU A 755 -0.95 21.58 18.04
CA LEU A 755 -0.67 21.76 16.61
C LEU A 755 0.50 22.73 16.41
N TRP A 756 1.49 22.32 15.63
CA TRP A 756 2.67 23.15 15.35
C TRP A 756 2.91 23.32 13.85
N TYR A 757 2.61 24.52 13.36
CA TYR A 757 2.92 24.90 11.97
C TYR A 757 4.25 25.64 11.94
N GLN A 758 5.21 25.03 11.27
CA GLN A 758 6.56 25.55 11.16
C GLN A 758 6.75 26.34 9.84
N THR A 759 7.94 26.27 9.26
CA THR A 759 8.33 26.99 8.04
C THR A 759 7.61 26.41 6.81
N ASN A 760 7.22 27.29 5.89
CA ASN A 760 6.58 26.95 4.61
C ASN A 760 5.30 26.11 4.75
N VAL A 761 4.44 26.42 5.73
CA VAL A 761 3.12 25.78 5.87
C VAL A 761 2.03 26.69 5.31
N PHE A 762 1.25 26.24 4.34
CA PHE A 762 0.23 27.06 3.66
C PHE A 762 -1.12 26.34 3.59
N ASP A 763 -2.20 27.12 3.49
CA ASP A 763 -3.56 26.64 3.24
C ASP A 763 -3.98 25.38 4.03
N VAL A 764 -4.11 25.53 5.35
CA VAL A 764 -4.47 24.42 6.26
C VAL A 764 -5.82 24.70 6.91
N VAL A 765 -6.69 23.69 6.92
CA VAL A 765 -7.96 23.70 7.64
C VAL A 765 -7.93 22.63 8.72
N VAL A 766 -8.35 23.01 9.93
CA VAL A 766 -8.64 22.09 11.03
C VAL A 766 -10.13 22.18 11.30
N ASN A 767 -10.85 21.07 11.24
CA ASN A 767 -12.29 21.00 11.39
C ASN A 767 -12.71 19.88 12.35
N ASP A 768 -13.35 20.21 13.46
CA ASP A 768 -13.65 19.28 14.56
C ASP A 768 -12.36 18.73 15.19
N ALA A 769 -11.84 19.43 16.19
CA ALA A 769 -10.63 19.01 16.91
C ALA A 769 -10.76 19.28 18.41
N ASP A 770 -10.44 18.27 19.22
CA ASP A 770 -10.30 18.36 20.66
C ASP A 770 -8.80 18.37 21.02
N ILE A 771 -8.30 19.46 21.60
CA ILE A 771 -6.90 19.63 21.98
C ILE A 771 -6.83 19.93 23.47
N SER A 772 -6.14 19.08 24.24
CA SER A 772 -6.17 19.16 25.71
C SER A 772 -4.80 19.01 26.37
N GLY A 773 -4.58 19.75 27.46
CA GLY A 773 -3.40 19.62 28.32
C GLY A 773 -2.11 20.30 27.83
N PHE A 774 -2.00 20.66 26.54
CA PHE A 774 -0.80 21.30 26.00
C PHE A 774 -0.62 22.72 26.53
N GLN A 775 0.62 23.17 26.77
CA GLN A 775 0.87 24.56 27.12
C GLN A 775 0.39 25.51 26.00
N ARG A 776 0.63 25.13 24.74
CA ARG A 776 0.13 25.85 23.57
C ARG A 776 -0.76 24.92 22.76
N GLY A 777 -2.03 25.30 22.59
CA GLY A 777 -2.95 24.54 21.74
C GLY A 777 -2.49 24.53 20.29
N VAL A 778 -2.34 25.72 19.70
CA VAL A 778 -1.88 25.92 18.32
C VAL A 778 -0.74 26.93 18.29
N LEU A 779 0.35 26.60 17.60
CA LEU A 779 1.51 27.47 17.38
C LEU A 779 1.80 27.65 15.89
N LEU A 780 1.71 28.90 15.42
CA LEU A 780 1.85 29.27 14.01
C LEU A 780 3.11 30.12 13.80
N LYS A 781 4.08 29.62 13.02
CA LYS A 781 5.33 30.34 12.75
C LYS A 781 5.20 31.43 11.68
N HIS A 782 4.29 31.28 10.72
CA HIS A 782 4.10 32.21 9.59
C HIS A 782 5.42 32.61 8.92
N GLU A 783 6.28 31.62 8.67
CA GLU A 783 7.58 31.84 8.06
C GLU A 783 7.59 31.22 6.67
N SER A 784 7.96 32.02 5.67
CA SER A 784 8.20 31.57 4.31
C SER A 784 9.67 31.80 3.96
N LEU A 785 10.33 30.77 3.43
CA LEU A 785 11.61 30.89 2.74
C LEU A 785 11.44 31.17 1.25
N LEU A 786 10.21 31.15 0.75
CA LEU A 786 9.87 31.49 -0.62
C LEU A 786 9.68 33.01 -0.76
N ASP A 787 10.33 33.60 -1.77
CA ASP A 787 10.45 35.04 -1.93
C ASP A 787 9.09 35.73 -2.19
N GLY A 788 8.75 36.73 -1.38
CA GLY A 788 7.55 37.56 -1.58
C GLY A 788 6.22 36.95 -1.13
N ILE A 789 6.21 35.72 -0.59
CA ILE A 789 4.96 35.00 -0.24
C ILE A 789 4.55 35.32 1.21
N THR A 790 3.30 35.76 1.37
CA THR A 790 2.71 36.13 2.68
C THR A 790 1.28 35.62 2.87
N ASP A 791 0.74 34.88 1.89
CA ASP A 791 -0.65 34.38 1.90
C ASP A 791 -0.78 33.07 2.68
N PHE A 792 -0.49 33.14 3.97
CA PHE A 792 -0.80 32.08 4.92
C PHE A 792 -2.30 32.13 5.21
N ARG A 793 -3.06 31.08 4.85
CA ARG A 793 -4.50 31.02 5.10
C ARG A 793 -4.81 29.82 5.97
N TYR A 794 -5.15 30.06 7.23
CA TYR A 794 -5.51 28.99 8.15
C TYR A 794 -6.95 29.15 8.65
N PHE A 795 -7.67 28.03 8.67
CA PHE A 795 -9.04 27.97 9.19
C PHE A 795 -9.10 26.94 10.32
N PHE A 796 -9.70 27.34 11.44
CA PHE A 796 -9.95 26.49 12.61
C PHE A 796 -11.46 26.49 12.85
N VAL A 797 -12.14 25.42 12.47
CA VAL A 797 -13.59 25.23 12.56
C VAL A 797 -13.88 24.26 13.70
N ASP A 798 -14.71 24.67 14.66
CA ASP A 798 -15.10 23.82 15.80
C ASP A 798 -13.91 23.21 16.57
N VAL A 799 -12.80 23.96 16.67
CA VAL A 799 -11.61 23.55 17.44
C VAL A 799 -11.80 23.90 18.91
N ASN A 800 -11.86 22.87 19.76
CA ASN A 800 -11.94 22.98 21.21
C ASN A 800 -10.57 22.81 21.84
N ILE A 801 -10.12 23.82 22.59
CA ILE A 801 -8.82 23.81 23.26
C ILE A 801 -9.02 23.97 24.77
N THR A 802 -8.55 23.00 25.54
CA THR A 802 -8.72 22.95 27.01
C THR A 802 -7.39 22.78 27.74
N GLY A 803 -7.24 23.43 28.90
CA GLY A 803 -6.02 23.31 29.71
C GLY A 803 -4.79 24.06 29.19
N ALA A 804 -4.87 24.72 28.03
CA ALA A 804 -3.75 25.49 27.49
C ALA A 804 -3.56 26.87 28.12
N ASP A 805 -2.29 27.25 28.34
CA ASP A 805 -1.93 28.62 28.72
C ASP A 805 -2.21 29.60 27.58
N THR A 806 -2.02 29.13 26.34
CA THR A 806 -2.33 29.90 25.13
C THR A 806 -2.99 29.00 24.09
N ASN A 807 -4.27 29.27 23.81
CA ASN A 807 -5.02 28.51 22.81
C ASN A 807 -4.40 28.65 21.41
N TYR A 808 -4.10 29.89 21.00
CA TYR A 808 -3.50 30.18 19.70
C TYR A 808 -2.34 31.16 19.85
N SER A 809 -1.19 30.79 19.31
CA SER A 809 0.01 31.62 19.24
C SER A 809 0.33 31.94 17.78
N GLY A 810 0.49 33.23 17.46
CA GLY A 810 0.89 33.67 16.13
C GLY A 810 -0.24 33.91 15.13
N LEU A 811 -1.52 33.89 15.54
CA LEU A 811 -2.64 34.22 14.65
C LEU A 811 -2.49 35.61 14.02
N LEU A 812 -2.68 35.68 12.71
CA LEU A 812 -2.77 36.90 11.93
C LEU A 812 -4.23 37.26 11.62
N SER A 813 -4.46 38.42 11.01
CA SER A 813 -5.82 38.90 10.69
C SER A 813 -6.52 38.09 9.59
N GLN A 814 -5.75 37.41 8.76
CA GLN A 814 -6.22 36.57 7.66
C GLN A 814 -6.76 35.22 8.16
N ASP A 815 -6.17 34.67 9.22
CA ASP A 815 -6.63 33.42 9.85
C ASP A 815 -8.06 33.54 10.37
N LYS A 816 -8.77 32.41 10.38
CA LYS A 816 -10.17 32.34 10.83
C LYS A 816 -10.34 31.27 11.89
N VAL A 817 -10.96 31.66 13.01
CA VAL A 817 -11.52 30.74 13.99
C VAL A 817 -13.03 30.82 13.86
N LEU A 818 -13.66 29.73 13.46
CA LEU A 818 -15.05 29.63 13.04
C LEU A 818 -15.79 28.55 13.83
N SER A 819 -17.12 28.63 13.83
CA SER A 819 -17.97 27.49 14.18
C SER A 819 -18.45 26.80 12.90
N GLY A 820 -18.80 25.52 12.94
CA GLY A 820 -19.34 24.78 11.80
C GLY A 820 -20.60 25.41 11.20
N SER A 821 -21.38 26.16 11.99
CA SER A 821 -22.52 26.94 11.49
C SER A 821 -22.17 28.09 10.54
N ALA A 822 -20.89 28.44 10.42
CA ALA A 822 -20.39 29.42 9.47
C ALA A 822 -20.04 28.80 8.11
N LEU A 823 -20.02 27.47 7.99
CA LEU A 823 -19.81 26.77 6.73
C LEU A 823 -21.05 26.89 5.84
N HIS A 824 -20.81 27.00 4.54
CA HIS A 824 -21.84 27.04 3.52
C HIS A 824 -22.15 25.62 3.03
N ASP A 825 -23.44 25.31 2.89
CA ASP A 825 -23.90 24.09 2.22
C ASP A 825 -23.92 24.34 0.71
N VAL A 826 -22.79 24.08 0.06
CA VAL A 826 -22.57 24.29 -1.37
C VAL A 826 -21.81 23.10 -1.95
N THR A 827 -22.16 22.69 -3.16
CA THR A 827 -21.31 21.80 -3.97
C THR A 827 -20.08 22.57 -4.42
N VAL A 828 -18.90 21.95 -4.37
CA VAL A 828 -17.67 22.57 -4.87
C VAL A 828 -17.86 22.91 -6.34
N SER A 829 -17.51 24.14 -6.72
CA SER A 829 -17.61 24.60 -8.10
C SER A 829 -16.36 25.37 -8.49
N TYR A 830 -15.86 25.10 -9.70
CA TYR A 830 -14.75 25.81 -10.30
C TYR A 830 -15.20 26.62 -11.51
N HIS A 831 -14.70 27.84 -11.64
CA HIS A 831 -14.92 28.70 -12.80
C HIS A 831 -13.58 29.19 -13.36
N SER A 832 -13.21 28.70 -14.56
CA SER A 832 -12.03 29.17 -15.29
C SER A 832 -12.20 30.59 -15.79
N SER A 833 -11.11 31.37 -15.76
CA SER A 833 -11.06 32.70 -16.40
C SER A 833 -10.76 32.65 -17.90
N LEU A 834 -10.43 31.48 -18.44
CA LEU A 834 -9.96 31.28 -19.84
C LEU A 834 -11.09 30.96 -20.84
N GLY A 835 -12.34 30.94 -20.38
CA GLY A 835 -13.52 30.60 -21.20
C GLY A 835 -13.79 29.09 -21.30
N ASP A 836 -14.78 28.73 -22.12
CA ASP A 836 -15.31 27.35 -22.19
C ASP A 836 -14.40 26.38 -22.97
N ILE A 837 -13.62 26.88 -23.95
CA ILE A 837 -12.60 26.12 -24.68
C ILE A 837 -11.30 26.93 -24.72
N ILE A 838 -10.24 26.38 -24.13
CA ILE A 838 -8.90 26.96 -24.14
C ILE A 838 -8.30 26.76 -25.54
N SER A 839 -8.02 27.85 -26.26
CA SER A 839 -7.68 27.81 -27.70
C SER A 839 -6.71 28.91 -28.13
N GLY A 840 -6.10 28.75 -29.31
CA GLY A 840 -5.23 29.77 -29.91
C GLY A 840 -3.88 29.94 -29.19
N PRO A 841 -3.37 31.18 -28.99
CA PRO A 841 -2.03 31.41 -28.42
C PRO A 841 -1.90 30.97 -26.95
N ASP A 842 -3.03 30.65 -26.31
CA ASP A 842 -3.09 30.20 -24.92
C ASP A 842 -2.94 28.67 -24.80
N VAL A 843 -2.86 27.94 -25.92
CA VAL A 843 -2.55 26.50 -25.94
C VAL A 843 -1.03 26.31 -25.78
N PRO A 844 -0.57 25.55 -24.77
CA PRO A 844 0.84 25.22 -24.59
C PRO A 844 1.44 24.52 -25.83
N SER A 845 2.42 25.16 -26.48
CA SER A 845 3.34 24.48 -27.41
C SER A 845 4.65 24.11 -26.72
N ASP A 846 5.24 25.08 -26.00
CA ASP A 846 6.52 24.95 -25.28
C ASP A 846 6.50 25.60 -23.88
N ALA A 847 5.51 26.44 -23.58
CA ALA A 847 5.39 27.16 -22.32
C ALA A 847 4.16 26.70 -21.53
N PRO A 848 4.27 26.52 -20.20
CA PRO A 848 3.14 26.14 -19.35
C PRO A 848 2.04 27.21 -19.35
N LEU A 849 0.78 26.76 -19.41
CA LEU A 849 -0.39 27.60 -19.20
C LEU A 849 -0.77 27.57 -17.72
N ILE A 850 -0.78 28.74 -17.08
CA ILE A 850 -1.28 28.87 -15.71
C ILE A 850 -2.80 29.02 -15.73
N LEU A 851 -3.49 28.15 -15.01
CA LEU A 851 -4.93 28.17 -14.86
C LEU A 851 -5.35 29.15 -13.76
N TYR A 852 -5.93 30.27 -14.17
CA TYR A 852 -6.57 31.21 -13.25
C TYR A 852 -8.08 31.03 -13.28
N GLY A 853 -8.71 31.15 -12.11
CA GLY A 853 -10.15 30.95 -11.95
C GLY A 853 -10.61 31.25 -10.52
N THR A 854 -11.85 30.87 -10.23
CA THR A 854 -12.42 30.96 -8.87
C THR A 854 -13.00 29.62 -8.45
N LYS A 855 -12.71 29.21 -7.22
CA LYS A 855 -13.33 28.06 -6.56
C LYS A 855 -14.30 28.56 -5.51
N THR A 856 -15.49 27.97 -5.44
CA THR A 856 -16.43 28.13 -4.33
C THR A 856 -16.60 26.80 -3.62
N ASP A 857 -16.43 26.79 -2.31
CA ASP A 857 -16.61 25.64 -1.41
C ASP A 857 -17.29 26.08 -0.10
N SER A 858 -17.36 25.19 0.90
CA SER A 858 -17.99 25.46 2.19
C SER A 858 -17.39 26.64 2.96
N LEU A 859 -16.15 27.06 2.67
CA LEU A 859 -15.50 28.24 3.25
C LEU A 859 -15.64 29.51 2.39
N GLY A 860 -16.38 29.41 1.28
CA GLY A 860 -16.69 30.50 0.37
C GLY A 860 -15.80 30.54 -0.86
N THR A 861 -15.88 31.65 -1.61
CA THR A 861 -15.17 31.79 -2.89
C THR A 861 -13.72 32.27 -2.69
N THR A 862 -12.77 31.63 -3.37
CA THR A 862 -11.36 32.02 -3.48
C THR A 862 -10.92 32.03 -4.94
N GLU A 863 -9.92 32.85 -5.27
CA GLU A 863 -9.16 32.66 -6.50
C GLU A 863 -8.43 31.30 -6.44
N THR A 864 -8.39 30.59 -7.56
CA THR A 864 -7.62 29.37 -7.76
C THR A 864 -6.25 29.72 -8.35
N SER A 865 -5.25 28.88 -8.09
CA SER A 865 -3.84 29.11 -8.44
C SER A 865 -3.23 30.31 -7.70
N THR A 866 -2.10 30.10 -7.04
CA THR A 866 -1.39 31.14 -6.29
C THR A 866 0.02 31.33 -6.85
N ASP A 867 0.64 32.47 -6.56
CA ASP A 867 2.03 32.73 -7.00
C ASP A 867 3.04 31.68 -6.49
N TRP A 868 2.72 30.99 -5.38
CA TRP A 868 3.61 30.00 -4.77
C TRP A 868 3.34 28.57 -5.24
N ASP A 869 2.12 28.28 -5.69
CA ASP A 869 1.66 26.98 -6.17
C ASP A 869 0.69 27.20 -7.34
N PRO A 870 1.23 27.53 -8.53
CA PRO A 870 0.41 27.79 -9.71
C PRO A 870 -0.08 26.47 -10.31
N PHE A 871 -1.37 26.42 -10.68
CA PHE A 871 -1.89 25.26 -11.40
C PHE A 871 -1.55 25.39 -12.87
N VAL A 872 -0.85 24.39 -13.40
CA VAL A 872 -0.24 24.48 -14.73
C VAL A 872 -0.74 23.35 -15.62
N ILE A 873 -1.21 23.71 -16.82
CA ILE A 873 -1.38 22.78 -17.94
C ILE A 873 -0.14 22.89 -18.83
N THR A 874 0.49 21.75 -19.11
CA THR A 874 1.62 21.65 -20.04
C THR A 874 1.20 20.99 -21.35
N TYR A 875 2.08 21.01 -22.35
CA TYR A 875 1.90 20.20 -23.57
C TYR A 875 1.71 18.71 -23.23
N TRP A 876 2.44 18.21 -22.24
CA TRP A 876 2.41 16.82 -21.81
C TRP A 876 1.10 16.47 -21.09
N SER A 877 0.51 17.41 -20.35
CA SER A 877 -0.80 17.21 -19.71
C SER A 877 -1.89 17.03 -20.77
N ILE A 878 -1.80 17.79 -21.86
CA ILE A 878 -2.72 17.67 -23.00
C ILE A 878 -2.46 16.37 -23.75
N ARG A 879 -1.20 15.95 -23.90
CA ARG A 879 -0.86 14.66 -24.50
C ARG A 879 -1.47 13.50 -23.70
N GLY A 880 -1.27 13.47 -22.39
CA GLY A 880 -1.83 12.43 -21.53
C GLY A 880 -3.36 12.42 -21.56
N ALA A 881 -4.01 13.59 -21.52
CA ALA A 881 -5.46 13.69 -21.72
C ALA A 881 -5.92 13.16 -23.10
N VAL A 882 -5.17 13.41 -24.18
CA VAL A 882 -5.44 12.81 -25.50
C VAL A 882 -5.27 11.30 -25.49
N GLU A 883 -4.27 10.78 -24.79
CA GLU A 883 -4.00 9.34 -24.68
C GLU A 883 -5.07 8.61 -23.87
N GLN A 884 -5.49 9.18 -22.74
CA GLN A 884 -6.46 8.57 -21.82
C GLN A 884 -7.92 8.83 -22.23
N ASN A 885 -8.26 10.08 -22.56
CA ASN A 885 -9.64 10.51 -22.79
C ASN A 885 -9.97 10.61 -24.28
N GLY A 886 -8.98 10.52 -25.18
CA GLY A 886 -9.17 10.70 -26.61
C GLY A 886 -9.36 12.17 -27.02
N TYR A 887 -9.93 12.37 -28.21
CA TYR A 887 -10.16 13.70 -28.77
C TYR A 887 -11.39 13.79 -29.69
N TRP A 888 -11.95 14.99 -29.76
CA TRP A 888 -13.11 15.34 -30.57
C TRP A 888 -12.77 16.41 -31.60
N LYS A 889 -13.65 16.57 -32.58
CA LYS A 889 -13.58 17.62 -33.58
C LYS A 889 -14.76 18.58 -33.45
N THR A 890 -14.47 19.85 -33.21
CA THR A 890 -15.48 20.91 -33.21
C THR A 890 -16.04 21.16 -34.62
N SER A 891 -17.21 21.81 -34.69
CA SER A 891 -17.86 22.15 -35.97
C SER A 891 -17.04 23.08 -36.87
N ASP A 892 -16.13 23.87 -36.31
CA ASP A 892 -15.20 24.73 -37.06
C ASP A 892 -13.90 24.00 -37.52
N GLY A 893 -13.73 22.75 -37.08
CA GLY A 893 -12.67 21.85 -37.50
C GLY A 893 -11.47 21.78 -36.57
N ARG A 894 -11.45 22.50 -35.44
CA ARG A 894 -10.44 22.34 -34.39
C ARG A 894 -10.57 20.99 -33.70
N LEU A 895 -9.44 20.41 -33.31
CA LEU A 895 -9.38 19.22 -32.48
C LEU A 895 -9.28 19.66 -31.02
N ILE A 896 -10.04 19.03 -30.14
CA ILE A 896 -10.07 19.32 -28.70
C ILE A 896 -9.98 18.01 -27.91
N THR A 897 -9.44 18.09 -26.70
CA THR A 897 -9.47 17.01 -25.71
C THR A 897 -9.99 17.56 -24.38
N LEU A 898 -10.43 16.66 -23.51
CA LEU A 898 -10.89 16.96 -22.16
C LEU A 898 -9.74 16.76 -21.18
N VAL A 899 -9.25 17.85 -20.57
CA VAL A 899 -8.34 17.78 -19.43
C VAL A 899 -9.19 17.78 -18.17
N GLU A 900 -9.19 16.68 -17.43
CA GLU A 900 -9.92 16.60 -16.16
C GLU A 900 -9.10 17.23 -15.04
N GLU A 901 -9.84 17.71 -14.06
CA GLU A 901 -9.35 18.49 -12.95
C GLU A 901 -10.13 18.16 -11.70
N TYR A 902 -9.48 18.34 -10.56
CA TYR A 902 -10.05 17.99 -9.28
C TYR A 902 -9.89 19.13 -8.28
N ALA A 903 -10.96 19.42 -7.55
CA ALA A 903 -10.98 20.43 -6.50
C ALA A 903 -11.60 19.82 -5.24
N SER A 904 -10.97 20.06 -4.10
CA SER A 904 -11.51 19.62 -2.82
C SER A 904 -12.22 20.76 -2.10
N ASP A 905 -13.31 20.42 -1.42
CA ASP A 905 -13.88 21.26 -0.38
C ASP A 905 -12.86 21.44 0.75
N ARG A 906 -12.50 22.68 1.07
CA ARG A 906 -11.45 22.94 2.07
C ARG A 906 -11.79 22.48 3.49
N ALA A 907 -13.06 22.40 3.89
CA ALA A 907 -13.42 22.03 5.26
C ALA A 907 -13.59 20.52 5.45
N THR A 908 -13.89 19.79 4.38
CA THR A 908 -14.23 18.35 4.43
C THR A 908 -13.27 17.47 3.63
N GLY A 909 -12.55 18.04 2.65
CA GLY A 909 -11.74 17.27 1.72
C GLY A 909 -12.53 16.57 0.61
N HIS A 910 -13.86 16.71 0.58
CA HIS A 910 -14.70 16.12 -0.46
C HIS A 910 -14.24 16.56 -1.86
N LEU A 911 -13.97 15.58 -2.71
CA LEU A 911 -13.43 15.78 -4.06
C LEU A 911 -14.54 15.98 -5.09
N GLU A 912 -14.42 17.00 -5.94
CA GLU A 912 -15.23 17.17 -7.14
C GLU A 912 -14.34 17.19 -8.39
N LYS A 913 -14.80 16.50 -9.44
CA LYS A 913 -14.19 16.43 -10.77
C LYS A 913 -14.80 17.52 -11.66
N PHE A 914 -13.99 18.19 -12.46
CA PHE A 914 -14.42 19.14 -13.48
C PHE A 914 -13.59 18.99 -14.76
N GLY A 915 -14.15 19.42 -15.89
CA GLY A 915 -13.58 19.21 -17.21
C GLY A 915 -13.17 20.53 -17.85
N LEU A 916 -11.97 20.57 -18.42
CA LEU A 916 -11.47 21.70 -19.20
C LEU A 916 -11.27 21.26 -20.65
N TRP A 917 -12.06 21.82 -21.56
CA TRP A 917 -11.85 21.61 -22.99
C TRP A 917 -10.64 22.40 -23.49
N VAL A 918 -9.66 21.69 -24.03
CA VAL A 918 -8.40 22.27 -24.53
C VAL A 918 -8.20 21.90 -25.99
N GLU A 919 -7.87 22.88 -26.83
CA GLU A 919 -7.48 22.64 -28.22
C GLU A 919 -6.17 21.86 -28.29
N VAL A 920 -6.16 20.80 -29.10
CA VAL A 920 -4.98 19.93 -29.26
C VAL A 920 -3.89 20.67 -30.05
N PRO A 921 -2.65 20.77 -29.52
CA PRO A 921 -1.55 21.47 -30.18
C PRO A 921 -1.28 20.98 -31.61
N SER A 922 -1.03 21.93 -32.52
CA SER A 922 -0.72 21.60 -33.91
C SER A 922 0.60 20.83 -34.02
N GLY A 923 0.55 19.59 -34.51
CA GLY A 923 1.74 18.73 -34.66
C GLY A 923 1.83 17.60 -33.63
N MET A 924 0.91 17.55 -32.65
CA MET A 924 0.76 16.37 -31.80
C MET A 924 0.43 15.14 -32.67
N PRO A 925 1.11 13.99 -32.48
CA PRO A 925 0.87 12.81 -33.29
C PRO A 925 -0.46 12.15 -32.89
N LEU A 926 -1.48 12.29 -33.74
CA LEU A 926 -2.85 11.82 -33.47
C LEU A 926 -3.28 10.67 -34.40
N THR A 927 -2.40 9.76 -34.79
CA THR A 927 -2.85 8.68 -35.70
C THR A 927 -3.68 7.68 -34.90
N PRO A 928 -4.99 7.53 -35.20
CA PRO A 928 -5.81 6.54 -34.52
C PRO A 928 -5.26 5.14 -34.79
N GLY A 929 -5.14 4.32 -33.75
CA GLY A 929 -4.67 2.94 -33.89
C GLY A 929 -3.14 2.76 -33.93
N VAL A 930 -2.32 3.79 -33.67
CA VAL A 930 -0.85 3.70 -33.75
C VAL A 930 -0.20 4.19 -32.45
N LYS A 931 0.54 3.30 -31.76
CA LYS A 931 1.46 3.68 -30.68
C LYS A 931 2.69 4.39 -31.27
N TYR A 932 3.11 5.48 -30.63
CA TYR A 932 4.39 6.15 -30.92
C TYR A 932 5.32 6.03 -29.72
N GLU A 933 6.61 6.34 -29.89
CA GLU A 933 7.59 6.32 -28.81
C GLU A 933 7.10 7.16 -27.61
N GLY A 934 7.00 6.52 -26.44
CA GLY A 934 6.49 7.11 -25.19
C GLY A 934 4.97 7.36 -25.13
N VAL A 935 4.15 6.73 -25.98
CA VAL A 935 2.67 6.75 -25.89
C VAL A 935 2.19 5.55 -25.08
N ARG A 936 1.45 5.78 -24.00
CA ARG A 936 0.94 4.73 -23.09
C ARG A 936 -0.25 4.01 -23.72
N VAL A 937 -1.24 4.78 -24.16
CA VAL A 937 -2.50 4.31 -24.74
C VAL A 937 -2.73 4.96 -26.11
N THR A 938 -3.32 4.21 -27.04
CA THR A 938 -3.63 4.75 -28.37
C THR A 938 -4.81 5.73 -28.28
N PRO A 939 -4.65 7.01 -28.70
CA PRO A 939 -5.73 7.99 -28.62
C PRO A 939 -6.97 7.59 -29.43
N GLU A 940 -8.13 7.64 -28.80
CA GLU A 940 -9.42 7.44 -29.45
C GLU A 940 -9.96 8.73 -30.10
N TYR A 941 -10.65 8.60 -31.24
CA TYR A 941 -11.36 9.70 -31.88
C TYR A 941 -12.87 9.55 -31.74
N HIS A 942 -13.47 10.41 -30.92
CA HIS A 942 -14.88 10.36 -30.52
C HIS A 942 -15.84 11.08 -31.48
N GLY A 943 -15.33 11.60 -32.61
CA GLY A 943 -16.17 12.20 -33.63
C GLY A 943 -16.36 13.72 -33.48
N ILE A 944 -17.57 14.20 -33.78
CA ILE A 944 -17.88 15.64 -33.78
C ILE A 944 -18.41 16.02 -32.40
N TYR A 945 -17.74 16.98 -31.74
CA TYR A 945 -18.19 17.52 -30.45
C TYR A 945 -19.54 18.24 -30.59
N ASP A 946 -20.53 17.83 -29.80
CA ASP A 946 -21.81 18.52 -29.65
C ASP A 946 -21.87 19.34 -28.34
N PRO A 947 -21.78 20.68 -28.40
CA PRO A 947 -21.85 21.51 -27.20
C PRO A 947 -23.24 21.55 -26.54
N ASP A 948 -24.28 21.04 -27.21
CA ASP A 948 -25.64 20.96 -26.69
C ASP A 948 -25.96 19.57 -26.07
N ASN A 949 -25.00 18.63 -26.04
CA ASN A 949 -25.19 17.31 -25.40
C ASN A 949 -25.46 17.47 -23.91
N ALA A 950 -26.38 16.66 -23.36
CA ALA A 950 -26.64 16.68 -21.93
C ALA A 950 -25.68 15.73 -21.21
N ALA A 951 -25.33 16.04 -19.96
CA ALA A 951 -24.59 15.10 -19.15
C ALA A 951 -25.44 13.87 -18.78
N PRO A 952 -24.82 12.70 -18.54
CA PRO A 952 -25.50 11.52 -18.03
C PRO A 952 -26.33 11.79 -16.76
N VAL A 953 -27.37 11.01 -16.54
CA VAL A 953 -28.12 11.00 -15.29
C VAL A 953 -27.67 9.79 -14.46
N ALA A 954 -26.82 10.05 -13.46
CA ALA A 954 -26.38 9.03 -12.52
C ALA A 954 -27.24 9.00 -11.24
N HIS A 955 -27.53 7.80 -10.74
CA HIS A 955 -28.42 7.52 -9.61
C HIS A 955 -27.69 6.75 -8.52
N ASN A 956 -27.73 7.26 -7.28
CA ASN A 956 -27.07 6.61 -6.14
C ASN A 956 -27.43 5.14 -5.92
N ASP A 957 -26.45 4.35 -5.49
CA ASP A 957 -26.58 2.92 -5.20
C ASP A 957 -26.43 2.58 -3.72
N THR A 958 -26.79 1.34 -3.40
CA THR A 958 -26.60 0.76 -2.07
C THR A 958 -26.13 -0.69 -2.15
N ALA A 959 -25.21 -1.09 -1.26
CA ALA A 959 -24.74 -2.47 -1.13
C ALA A 959 -24.67 -2.90 0.34
N HIS A 960 -24.54 -4.20 0.58
CA HIS A 960 -24.32 -4.79 1.90
C HIS A 960 -23.16 -5.78 1.84
N VAL A 961 -22.33 -5.81 2.88
CA VAL A 961 -21.14 -6.67 2.98
C VAL A 961 -20.84 -6.96 4.45
N GLY A 962 -20.15 -8.06 4.76
CA GLY A 962 -19.61 -8.31 6.10
C GLY A 962 -18.31 -7.55 6.32
N ALA A 963 -17.96 -7.26 7.57
CA ALA A 963 -16.62 -6.74 7.91
C ALA A 963 -15.54 -7.74 7.45
N GLY A 964 -14.50 -7.25 6.77
CA GLY A 964 -13.45 -8.07 6.17
C GLY A 964 -13.83 -8.81 4.88
N ASP A 965 -15.10 -8.74 4.44
CA ASP A 965 -15.55 -9.31 3.16
C ASP A 965 -15.50 -8.27 2.03
N SER A 966 -15.73 -8.72 0.80
CA SER A 966 -15.89 -7.85 -0.37
C SER A 966 -17.25 -8.03 -1.08
N VAL A 967 -17.66 -7.03 -1.86
CA VAL A 967 -18.90 -7.04 -2.64
C VAL A 967 -18.68 -6.40 -4.02
N VAL A 968 -19.18 -7.05 -5.06
CA VAL A 968 -19.22 -6.52 -6.43
C VAL A 968 -20.54 -5.77 -6.66
N ILE A 969 -20.45 -4.55 -7.19
CA ILE A 969 -21.55 -3.60 -7.36
C ILE A 969 -21.58 -3.14 -8.82
N ASN A 970 -22.71 -3.34 -9.51
CA ASN A 970 -22.92 -2.73 -10.83
C ASN A 970 -23.52 -1.33 -10.66
N VAL A 971 -22.63 -0.33 -10.63
CA VAL A 971 -22.97 1.07 -10.39
C VAL A 971 -23.64 1.75 -11.59
N LEU A 972 -23.48 1.22 -12.80
CA LEU A 972 -24.09 1.80 -14.01
C LEU A 972 -25.50 1.26 -14.29
N ALA A 973 -25.98 0.27 -13.52
CA ALA A 973 -27.21 -0.47 -13.83
C ALA A 973 -28.50 0.37 -13.85
N ASN A 974 -28.50 1.47 -13.11
CA ASN A 974 -29.61 2.42 -12.95
C ASN A 974 -29.35 3.75 -13.68
N ASP A 975 -28.22 3.90 -14.35
CA ASP A 975 -27.77 5.14 -14.98
C ASP A 975 -28.15 5.20 -16.47
N MET A 976 -28.24 6.41 -17.01
CA MET A 976 -28.52 6.58 -18.44
C MET A 976 -28.07 7.93 -18.99
N ASP A 977 -27.79 7.95 -20.28
CA ASP A 977 -27.66 9.17 -21.06
C ASP A 977 -29.03 9.65 -21.65
N PRO A 978 -29.37 10.95 -21.61
CA PRO A 978 -30.64 11.46 -22.14
C PRO A 978 -30.81 11.37 -23.67
N GLU A 979 -29.71 11.48 -24.42
CA GLU A 979 -29.64 11.38 -25.86
C GLU A 979 -29.58 9.90 -26.32
N GLY A 980 -29.18 9.02 -25.40
CA GLY A 980 -29.08 7.58 -25.59
C GLY A 980 -27.70 7.15 -26.06
N ASP A 981 -26.69 7.98 -25.79
CA ASP A 981 -25.28 7.66 -26.00
C ASP A 981 -24.83 6.57 -25.01
N ASP A 982 -23.73 5.88 -25.34
CA ASP A 982 -23.14 4.90 -24.44
C ASP A 982 -22.52 5.61 -23.22
N ILE A 983 -22.57 4.95 -22.06
CA ILE A 983 -22.05 5.48 -20.80
C ILE A 983 -21.03 4.53 -20.19
N ASP A 984 -19.99 5.09 -19.59
CA ASP A 984 -18.90 4.34 -18.97
C ASP A 984 -18.56 4.89 -17.57
N LEU A 985 -17.93 4.04 -16.77
CA LEU A 985 -17.39 4.41 -15.46
C LEU A 985 -16.06 5.16 -15.67
N SER A 986 -16.03 6.45 -15.35
CA SER A 986 -14.87 7.31 -15.61
C SER A 986 -13.91 7.45 -14.42
N ASP A 987 -14.42 7.42 -13.19
CA ASP A 987 -13.60 7.58 -12.00
C ASP A 987 -14.30 7.09 -10.72
N ILE A 988 -13.51 6.78 -9.69
CA ILE A 988 -13.94 6.35 -8.37
C ILE A 988 -13.15 7.11 -7.31
N TRP A 989 -13.83 7.56 -6.26
CA TRP A 989 -13.20 8.16 -5.10
C TRP A 989 -13.80 7.61 -3.81
N SER A 990 -12.93 7.14 -2.92
CA SER A 990 -13.31 6.76 -1.57
C SER A 990 -12.39 7.40 -0.53
N GLN A 991 -12.96 7.72 0.64
CA GLN A 991 -12.20 8.11 1.83
C GLN A 991 -11.99 6.94 2.80
N HIS A 992 -12.76 5.85 2.63
CA HIS A 992 -12.78 4.67 3.50
C HIS A 992 -12.96 3.37 2.69
N GLY A 993 -12.53 2.25 3.23
CA GLY A 993 -12.46 0.98 2.49
C GLY A 993 -11.54 1.04 1.26
N ARG A 994 -11.39 -0.07 0.55
CA ARG A 994 -10.69 -0.15 -0.74
C ARG A 994 -11.73 -0.38 -1.83
N VAL A 995 -11.64 0.37 -2.93
CA VAL A 995 -12.54 0.23 -4.08
C VAL A 995 -11.73 0.04 -5.33
N VAL A 996 -12.02 -1.03 -6.06
CA VAL A 996 -11.35 -1.38 -7.33
C VAL A 996 -12.39 -1.35 -8.44
N ALA A 997 -12.06 -0.71 -9.57
CA ALA A 997 -12.88 -0.76 -10.77
C ALA A 997 -12.58 -2.07 -11.51
N ASN A 998 -13.61 -2.78 -11.98
CA ASN A 998 -13.45 -4.00 -12.74
C ASN A 998 -13.58 -3.72 -14.25
N ASP A 999 -12.91 -4.52 -15.09
CA ASP A 999 -12.93 -4.40 -16.57
C ASP A 999 -14.34 -4.42 -17.21
N ASP A 1000 -15.34 -4.96 -16.49
CA ASP A 1000 -16.72 -5.08 -16.98
C ASP A 1000 -17.61 -3.87 -16.62
N GLY A 1001 -17.04 -2.81 -16.06
CA GLY A 1001 -17.74 -1.59 -15.64
C GLY A 1001 -18.42 -1.70 -14.26
N THR A 1002 -18.21 -2.81 -13.54
CA THR A 1002 -18.61 -2.92 -12.13
C THR A 1002 -17.49 -2.46 -11.19
N VAL A 1003 -17.79 -2.33 -9.89
CA VAL A 1003 -16.80 -2.01 -8.86
C VAL A 1003 -16.79 -3.06 -7.76
N THR A 1004 -15.62 -3.38 -7.24
CA THR A 1004 -15.46 -4.24 -6.06
C THR A 1004 -15.09 -3.39 -4.86
N TYR A 1005 -15.93 -3.41 -3.82
CA TYR A 1005 -15.67 -2.77 -2.53
C TYR A 1005 -15.18 -3.81 -1.52
N PHE A 1006 -14.06 -3.54 -0.86
CA PHE A 1006 -13.49 -4.34 0.22
C PHE A 1006 -13.70 -3.61 1.55
N ALA A 1007 -14.45 -4.23 2.47
CA ALA A 1007 -14.68 -3.70 3.81
C ALA A 1007 -13.48 -3.97 4.69
N ASP A 1008 -13.07 -3.00 5.51
CA ASP A 1008 -12.03 -3.23 6.52
C ASP A 1008 -12.50 -4.29 7.54
N THR A 1009 -11.57 -5.13 8.02
CA THR A 1009 -11.83 -6.29 8.90
C THR A 1009 -12.62 -5.94 10.18
N HIS A 1010 -12.51 -4.70 10.66
CA HIS A 1010 -13.17 -4.23 11.88
C HIS A 1010 -14.18 -3.10 11.65
N ALA A 1011 -14.47 -2.76 10.39
CA ALA A 1011 -15.45 -1.73 10.06
C ALA A 1011 -16.88 -2.21 10.32
N THR A 1012 -17.75 -1.30 10.74
CA THR A 1012 -19.19 -1.58 10.90
C THR A 1012 -20.01 -0.33 10.61
N GLY A 1013 -21.24 -0.52 10.11
CA GLY A 1013 -22.16 0.58 9.82
C GLY A 1013 -22.12 1.01 8.36
N ASN A 1014 -22.33 2.30 8.09
CA ASN A 1014 -22.46 2.77 6.71
C ASN A 1014 -21.20 3.51 6.28
N GLU A 1015 -20.63 3.07 5.17
CA GLU A 1015 -19.58 3.76 4.44
C GLU A 1015 -20.08 4.28 3.10
N VAL A 1016 -19.35 5.25 2.57
CA VAL A 1016 -19.70 5.97 1.36
C VAL A 1016 -18.48 6.13 0.48
N PHE A 1017 -18.65 5.78 -0.79
CA PHE A 1017 -17.73 6.17 -1.86
C PHE A 1017 -18.53 6.79 -3.01
N TYR A 1018 -17.81 7.44 -3.92
CA TYR A 1018 -18.38 8.17 -5.05
C TYR A 1018 -17.81 7.64 -6.36
N TYR A 1019 -18.61 7.73 -7.41
CA TYR A 1019 -18.21 7.38 -8.77
C TYR A 1019 -18.70 8.44 -9.76
N TRP A 1020 -18.06 8.48 -10.93
CA TRP A 1020 -18.43 9.37 -12.02
C TRP A 1020 -18.75 8.56 -13.27
N VAL A 1021 -19.92 8.83 -13.85
CA VAL A 1021 -20.36 8.29 -15.13
C VAL A 1021 -20.06 9.31 -16.21
N GLU A 1022 -19.52 8.88 -17.34
CA GLU A 1022 -19.20 9.73 -18.50
C GLU A 1022 -19.91 9.22 -19.78
N ASP A 1023 -20.27 10.14 -20.67
CA ASP A 1023 -20.79 9.86 -22.02
C ASP A 1023 -19.70 9.96 -23.11
N ASP A 1024 -20.04 9.58 -24.35
CA ASP A 1024 -19.13 9.68 -25.50
C ASP A 1024 -18.80 11.13 -25.94
N GLN A 1025 -19.45 12.14 -25.35
CA GLN A 1025 -19.20 13.57 -25.57
C GLN A 1025 -18.32 14.20 -24.48
N GLY A 1026 -17.85 13.42 -23.50
CA GLY A 1026 -17.00 13.86 -22.40
C GLY A 1026 -17.75 14.60 -21.28
N ASN A 1027 -19.08 14.49 -21.22
CA ASN A 1027 -19.84 14.99 -20.08
C ASN A 1027 -19.92 13.90 -19.01
N PHE A 1028 -19.82 14.30 -17.75
CA PHE A 1028 -19.87 13.38 -16.64
C PHE A 1028 -20.75 13.85 -15.49
N THR A 1029 -21.27 12.89 -14.73
CA THR A 1029 -22.11 13.11 -13.55
C THR A 1029 -21.64 12.25 -12.38
N LYS A 1030 -21.56 12.86 -11.20
CA LYS A 1030 -21.20 12.19 -9.95
C LYS A 1030 -22.41 11.51 -9.30
N ALA A 1031 -22.22 10.31 -8.77
CA ALA A 1031 -23.17 9.62 -7.92
C ALA A 1031 -22.48 8.97 -6.71
N GLN A 1032 -23.29 8.55 -5.75
CA GLN A 1032 -22.85 8.03 -4.45
C GLN A 1032 -23.26 6.58 -4.28
N VAL A 1033 -22.37 5.74 -3.76
CA VAL A 1033 -22.71 4.42 -3.24
C VAL A 1033 -22.71 4.44 -1.72
N THR A 1034 -23.75 3.89 -1.09
CA THR A 1034 -23.77 3.64 0.36
C THR A 1034 -23.62 2.15 0.63
N VAL A 1035 -22.53 1.75 1.26
CA VAL A 1035 -22.28 0.36 1.65
C VAL A 1035 -22.64 0.17 3.12
N THR A 1036 -23.48 -0.81 3.44
CA THR A 1036 -23.79 -1.20 4.82
C THR A 1036 -22.92 -2.40 5.19
N ILE A 1037 -22.06 -2.23 6.18
CA ILE A 1037 -21.12 -3.22 6.69
C ILE A 1037 -21.70 -3.86 7.94
N ASP A 1038 -22.04 -5.15 7.82
CA ASP A 1038 -22.52 -5.98 8.91
C ASP A 1038 -21.32 -6.50 9.75
N ALA A 1039 -21.53 -6.57 11.06
CA ALA A 1039 -20.51 -6.96 12.05
C ALA A 1039 -20.32 -8.48 12.19
#